data_AF-A0AAQ4ER22-F1
#
_entry.id   AF-A0AAQ4ER22-F1
#
_cell.length_a   1.000
_cell.length_b   1.000
_cell.length_c   1.000
_cell.angle_alpha   90.00
_cell.angle_beta   90.00
_cell.angle_gamma   90.00
#
_symmetry.space_group_name_H-M   'P 1'
#
loop_
_entity.id
_entity.type
_entity.pdbx_description
1 polymer ?
#
loop_
_entity_poly.entity_id
_entity_poly.type
_entity_poly.pdbx_seq_one_letter_code
_entity_poly.pdbx_strand_id
1 'polypeptide(L)'
;MSSAQPMASIHDQTKSLIEVLSGQAPSSPVVSTAAPVDDPSVFVYNPDTVILYALAVGLSTQEKDHLKFLYEGAEDFSVLPSFGVIPAMPAVFGSVAQHEETRRLNIDPTKMLHGEQYLELLRPIPPSGVLKTEVRVVDVLDKGSGAVVIADADTFDEHGERIIHTQWSTFFVGSGNFGGKRTSDKARPLATIPSRKPDSVVSEKTSINQAALYRLCGDKNPLHIDPMFSAAGGFPQPIMHGLCSFGYATRHILKQYADNDVKRFKSIKARFTGPVVPGQSIQTEMWKEGNRIIFQCSVPESKKQIISGGCVELHSASQPPPAAPQPPLGSSLESGPELKTDLVFAGMEARVEDMPELAAKVKAIYEYNILVKGKPAAVWTLDLKNGKGAVYRGHPKGSDKANCVITIEDDDMFNMAVGQLDPQRAFMTGKLKVKGNLLLMQRLRELLKPPKDSAPSKPESAATAPSAALSSMRLKSDAIFESLEKKIANNPDLASSVQTVFQWDIKKDGQLIKQYTLDLKNGKGAVYQGTPKQGKPDCTFVMEDEVLHNIFSGKLDAQRAFMTGKMKITGNVLASQKLQELWEQDKEENPEDELAAMVQSAKDSEAAAAADAGGDRPPPPTEPPNTIKSDFIFGIFIEYQKQEPQIASIVKTIFHWIILKDGKKATEWTVDLKTGNGELYKGPPKGVKADVAITIDDEDVIQLMLGKLNPQKAFMTGRLKIRGNIMLTQRFNQLWQEILKSGRVLELKLMSPLLSDGKPLSKDLWSDCAFFVLTKKLAHQPDLAPKVQAIYEWRILKDGKEASTWTLQLSYLLWFIEL
;
A
#
# COMPACT_ATOMS: atom_id res chain seq x y z
N MET A 1 32.97 12.76 -3.72
CA MET A 1 33.81 13.34 -2.64
C MET A 1 35.13 13.96 -3.13
N SER A 2 35.33 14.29 -4.41
CA SER A 2 36.67 14.69 -4.89
C SER A 2 37.01 16.17 -4.92
N SER A 3 36.03 17.05 -4.75
CA SER A 3 36.24 18.50 -4.75
C SER A 3 36.43 19.07 -3.33
N ALA A 4 36.56 18.21 -2.32
CA ALA A 4 36.76 18.65 -0.95
C ALA A 4 38.19 19.18 -0.77
N GLN A 5 38.33 20.50 -0.64
CA GLN A 5 39.57 21.09 -0.12
C GLN A 5 39.51 21.16 1.41
N PRO A 6 40.54 20.70 2.12
CA PRO A 6 40.61 20.85 3.56
C PRO A 6 40.86 22.32 3.90
N MET A 7 39.89 22.95 4.58
CA MET A 7 40.07 24.27 5.17
C MET A 7 40.61 24.11 6.59
N ALA A 8 41.77 24.71 6.84
CA ALA A 8 42.58 24.46 8.04
C ALA A 8 41.96 24.99 9.34
N SER A 9 40.93 25.86 9.26
CA SER A 9 40.26 26.43 10.43
C SER A 9 38.78 26.78 10.19
N ILE A 10 38.00 26.83 11.28
CA ILE A 10 36.61 27.33 11.29
C ILE A 10 36.54 28.80 10.80
N HIS A 11 37.62 29.55 10.97
CA HIS A 11 37.71 30.94 10.50
C HIS A 11 37.76 31.02 8.97
N ASP A 12 38.52 30.14 8.32
CA ASP A 12 38.60 30.05 6.85
C ASP A 12 37.28 29.60 6.22
N GLN A 13 36.56 28.70 6.90
CA GLN A 13 35.21 28.27 6.50
C GLN A 13 34.20 29.42 6.55
N THR A 14 34.28 30.23 7.60
CA THR A 14 33.37 31.37 7.79
C THR A 14 33.67 32.48 6.79
N LYS A 15 34.95 32.73 6.50
CA LYS A 15 35.39 33.77 5.56
C LYS A 15 35.01 33.42 4.12
N SER A 16 35.20 32.17 3.70
CA SER A 16 34.76 31.69 2.37
C SER A 16 33.25 31.82 2.19
N LEU A 17 32.47 31.51 3.22
CA LEU A 17 31.01 31.66 3.22
C LEU A 17 30.61 33.15 3.08
N ILE A 18 31.30 34.05 3.78
CA ILE A 18 31.05 35.49 3.68
C ILE A 18 31.46 36.05 2.31
N GLU A 19 32.57 35.59 1.71
CA GLU A 19 33.04 36.01 0.38
C GLU A 19 32.05 35.58 -0.73
N VAL A 20 31.47 34.38 -0.62
CA VAL A 20 30.42 33.88 -1.53
C VAL A 20 29.11 34.64 -1.36
N LEU A 21 28.70 34.91 -0.12
CA LEU A 21 27.47 35.65 0.18
C LEU A 21 27.56 37.15 -0.13
N SER A 22 28.77 37.70 -0.24
CA SER A 22 29.03 39.10 -0.61
C SER A 22 29.33 39.30 -2.11
N GLY A 23 29.33 38.24 -2.91
CA GLY A 23 29.42 38.30 -4.37
C GLY A 23 30.83 38.41 -4.94
N GLN A 24 31.88 38.10 -4.18
CA GLN A 24 33.25 38.00 -4.71
C GLN A 24 33.58 36.55 -5.09
N ALA A 25 34.16 36.34 -6.28
CA ALA A 25 34.54 35.01 -6.76
C ALA A 25 35.90 34.56 -6.20
N PRO A 26 36.01 33.36 -5.59
CA PRO A 26 37.29 32.85 -5.10
C PRO A 26 38.16 32.31 -6.27
N SER A 27 39.47 32.56 -6.20
CA SER A 27 40.46 32.11 -7.19
C SER A 27 40.66 30.58 -7.16
N SER A 28 40.55 29.91 -8.32
CA SER A 28 40.71 28.46 -8.45
C SER A 28 42.16 28.00 -8.61
N PRO A 29 42.50 26.79 -8.14
CA PRO A 29 43.24 25.86 -8.99
C PRO A 29 42.64 24.45 -9.06
N VAL A 30 43.02 23.77 -10.14
CA VAL A 30 42.44 22.59 -10.81
C VAL A 30 42.55 21.27 -10.02
N VAL A 31 41.52 20.41 -10.06
CA VAL A 31 41.49 18.98 -10.51
C VAL A 31 40.37 18.13 -9.85
N SER A 32 39.49 17.62 -10.73
CA SER A 32 38.70 16.36 -10.84
C SER A 32 38.58 15.32 -9.69
N THR A 33 37.34 14.78 -9.51
CA THR A 33 36.97 13.31 -9.58
C THR A 33 35.54 12.93 -9.03
N ALA A 34 34.46 13.25 -9.74
CA ALA A 34 33.08 12.82 -9.37
C ALA A 34 32.66 11.47 -9.99
N ALA A 35 31.70 10.78 -9.35
CA ALA A 35 30.70 9.91 -10.00
C ALA A 35 29.36 9.99 -9.22
N PRO A 36 28.18 9.96 -9.89
CA PRO A 36 27.21 11.06 -9.78
C PRO A 36 25.71 10.65 -9.68
N VAL A 37 24.84 11.60 -9.31
CA VAL A 37 23.37 11.55 -9.58
C VAL A 37 23.07 11.80 -11.08
N ASP A 38 24.12 11.97 -11.89
CA ASP A 38 24.13 12.21 -13.34
C ASP A 38 24.61 10.96 -14.12
N ASP A 39 24.36 9.73 -13.66
CA ASP A 39 24.69 8.54 -14.46
C ASP A 39 23.55 8.24 -15.45
N PRO A 40 23.68 8.60 -16.75
CA PRO A 40 22.63 8.37 -17.74
C PRO A 40 22.38 6.88 -17.99
N SER A 41 23.25 5.98 -17.51
CA SER A 41 23.05 4.54 -17.59
C SER A 41 21.99 4.02 -16.62
N VAL A 42 21.64 4.75 -15.57
CA VAL A 42 20.66 4.32 -14.55
C VAL A 42 19.30 4.94 -14.81
N PHE A 43 18.25 4.11 -14.84
CA PHE A 43 16.87 4.53 -15.05
C PHE A 43 15.98 3.99 -13.93
N VAL A 44 15.33 4.90 -13.20
CA VAL A 44 14.40 4.56 -12.11
C VAL A 44 12.98 4.88 -12.56
N TYR A 45 12.06 3.94 -12.36
CA TYR A 45 10.67 4.10 -12.76
C TYR A 45 9.70 3.43 -11.80
N ASN A 46 8.45 3.88 -11.86
CA ASN A 46 7.35 3.48 -11.00
C ASN A 46 6.05 3.31 -11.82
N PRO A 47 4.92 2.91 -11.19
CA PRO A 47 3.65 2.76 -11.90
C PRO A 47 3.21 4.02 -12.67
N ASP A 48 3.42 5.22 -12.11
CA ASP A 48 3.08 6.48 -12.79
C ASP A 48 3.87 6.65 -14.09
N THR A 49 5.14 6.26 -14.11
CA THR A 49 6.00 6.35 -15.30
C THR A 49 5.49 5.44 -16.42
N VAL A 50 5.08 4.22 -16.08
CA VAL A 50 4.55 3.26 -17.07
C VAL A 50 3.13 3.60 -17.51
N ILE A 51 2.29 4.15 -16.63
CA ILE A 51 0.94 4.65 -16.96
C ILE A 51 1.02 5.89 -17.84
N LEU A 52 1.93 6.82 -17.53
CA LEU A 52 2.20 7.98 -18.38
C LEU A 52 2.63 7.54 -19.78
N TYR A 53 3.51 6.56 -19.90
CA TYR A 53 3.88 5.99 -21.18
C TYR A 53 2.68 5.37 -21.90
N ALA A 54 1.87 4.56 -21.19
CA ALA A 54 0.66 3.94 -21.72
C ALA A 54 -0.30 4.97 -22.34
N LEU A 55 -0.61 6.05 -21.62
CA LEU A 55 -1.42 7.17 -22.11
C LEU A 55 -0.76 7.90 -23.30
N ALA A 56 0.56 8.14 -23.19
CA ALA A 56 1.35 8.80 -24.22
C ALA A 56 1.43 8.00 -25.54
N VAL A 57 1.20 6.69 -25.48
CA VAL A 57 1.01 5.83 -26.64
C VAL A 57 -0.45 5.40 -26.75
N GLY A 58 -1.40 6.32 -26.55
CA GLY A 58 -2.78 6.20 -27.04
C GLY A 58 -3.71 5.26 -26.27
N LEU A 59 -3.27 4.63 -25.17
CA LEU A 59 -4.22 3.92 -24.32
C LEU A 59 -5.19 4.91 -23.68
N SER A 60 -6.43 4.45 -23.49
CA SER A 60 -7.56 5.27 -23.08
C SER A 60 -8.51 4.43 -22.22
N THR A 61 -9.11 5.06 -21.22
CA THR A 61 -10.11 4.44 -20.34
C THR A 61 -11.44 4.15 -21.05
N GLN A 62 -11.62 4.62 -22.29
CA GLN A 62 -12.80 4.27 -23.11
C GLN A 62 -12.82 2.79 -23.50
N GLU A 63 -11.64 2.17 -23.60
CA GLU A 63 -11.48 0.76 -23.94
C GLU A 63 -11.30 -0.05 -22.66
N LYS A 64 -12.22 -0.98 -22.38
CA LYS A 64 -12.23 -1.73 -21.11
C LYS A 64 -10.97 -2.55 -20.89
N ASP A 65 -10.40 -3.11 -21.96
CA ASP A 65 -9.20 -3.93 -21.93
C ASP A 65 -7.90 -3.11 -21.75
N HIS A 66 -8.00 -1.77 -21.73
CA HIS A 66 -6.85 -0.90 -21.44
C HIS A 66 -6.64 -0.66 -19.94
N LEU A 67 -7.62 -0.98 -19.08
CA LEU A 67 -7.52 -0.73 -17.63
C LEU A 67 -6.27 -1.39 -17.02
N LYS A 68 -5.89 -2.58 -17.51
CA LYS A 68 -4.69 -3.31 -17.09
C LYS A 68 -3.37 -2.57 -17.34
N PHE A 69 -3.36 -1.52 -18.15
CA PHE A 69 -2.18 -0.70 -18.43
C PHE A 69 -2.28 0.69 -17.79
N LEU A 70 -3.46 1.06 -17.28
CA LEU A 70 -3.79 2.42 -16.84
C LEU A 70 -4.15 2.53 -15.36
N TYR A 71 -4.38 1.40 -14.71
CA TYR A 71 -4.73 1.33 -13.29
C TYR A 71 -3.80 0.35 -12.58
N GLU A 72 -2.92 0.89 -11.76
CA GLU A 72 -1.95 0.17 -10.94
C GLU A 72 -2.59 -0.80 -9.92
N GLY A 73 -3.88 -0.59 -9.60
CA GLY A 73 -4.67 -1.50 -8.76
C GLY A 73 -5.37 -2.63 -9.53
N ALA A 74 -5.23 -2.72 -10.85
CA ALA A 74 -5.77 -3.84 -11.61
C ALA A 74 -5.03 -5.15 -11.26
N GLU A 75 -5.76 -6.25 -11.07
CA GLU A 75 -5.15 -7.55 -10.72
C GLU A 75 -4.15 -8.05 -11.76
N ASP A 76 -4.33 -7.67 -13.03
CA ASP A 76 -3.44 -8.00 -14.14
C ASP A 76 -2.63 -6.79 -14.65
N PHE A 77 -2.37 -5.81 -13.77
CA PHE A 77 -1.60 -4.61 -14.13
C PHE A 77 -0.27 -4.99 -14.81
N SER A 78 -0.08 -4.48 -16.01
CA SER A 78 0.99 -4.90 -16.93
C SER A 78 1.62 -3.68 -17.58
N VAL A 79 2.92 -3.77 -17.91
CA VAL A 79 3.64 -2.74 -18.63
C VAL A 79 3.60 -3.04 -20.13
N LEU A 80 3.26 -2.05 -20.95
CA LEU A 80 3.31 -2.20 -22.41
C LEU A 80 4.73 -2.57 -22.85
N PRO A 81 4.92 -3.59 -23.73
CA PRO A 81 6.25 -4.04 -24.10
C PRO A 81 7.17 -2.95 -24.66
N SER A 82 6.61 -2.05 -25.48
CA SER A 82 7.35 -0.94 -26.10
C SER A 82 7.91 0.08 -25.10
N PHE A 83 7.44 0.08 -23.85
CA PHE A 83 8.07 0.84 -22.77
C PHE A 83 9.55 0.47 -22.60
N GLY A 84 9.95 -0.76 -22.96
CA GLY A 84 11.34 -1.21 -22.87
C GLY A 84 12.36 -0.39 -23.66
N VAL A 85 11.92 0.47 -24.58
CA VAL A 85 12.80 1.43 -25.26
C VAL A 85 13.17 2.63 -24.36
N ILE A 86 12.28 3.01 -23.44
CA ILE A 86 12.43 4.22 -22.61
C ILE A 86 13.64 4.14 -21.67
N PRO A 87 13.88 3.04 -20.90
CA PRO A 87 14.99 2.98 -19.97
C PRO A 87 16.38 3.12 -20.61
N ALA A 88 16.55 2.62 -21.84
CA ALA A 88 17.82 2.68 -22.54
C ALA A 88 18.10 4.06 -23.18
N MET A 89 17.07 4.88 -23.37
CA MET A 89 17.16 6.12 -24.13
C MET A 89 18.19 7.13 -23.57
N PRO A 90 18.20 7.46 -22.25
CA PRO A 90 19.18 8.39 -21.70
C PRO A 90 20.61 7.84 -21.84
N ALA A 91 20.79 6.53 -21.63
CA ALA A 91 22.08 5.87 -21.70
C ALA A 91 22.65 5.92 -23.13
N VAL A 92 21.82 5.62 -24.13
CA VAL A 92 22.23 5.63 -25.55
C VAL A 92 22.66 7.02 -25.96
N PHE A 93 21.78 8.02 -25.84
CA PHE A 93 22.07 9.38 -26.27
C PHE A 93 23.08 10.11 -25.38
N GLY A 94 23.30 9.65 -24.15
CA GLY A 94 24.35 10.12 -23.26
C GLY A 94 25.69 9.37 -23.37
N SER A 95 25.76 8.28 -24.14
CA SER A 95 26.93 7.40 -24.11
C SER A 95 28.18 8.05 -24.70
N VAL A 96 29.32 7.81 -24.04
CA VAL A 96 30.63 8.29 -24.50
C VAL A 96 30.97 7.73 -25.88
N ALA A 97 30.73 6.44 -26.11
CA ALA A 97 31.01 5.78 -27.39
C ALA A 97 30.22 6.42 -28.55
N GLN A 98 28.94 6.77 -28.33
CA GLN A 98 28.16 7.46 -29.34
C GLN A 98 28.68 8.89 -29.56
N HIS A 99 29.02 9.63 -28.51
CA HIS A 99 29.60 10.97 -28.62
C HIS A 99 30.94 11.01 -29.34
N GLU A 100 31.78 9.99 -29.17
CA GLU A 100 33.05 9.86 -29.90
C GLU A 100 32.80 9.71 -31.40
N GLU A 101 31.86 8.84 -31.80
CA GLU A 101 31.50 8.67 -33.21
C GLU A 101 30.83 9.92 -33.79
N THR A 102 29.94 10.58 -33.03
CA THR A 102 29.32 11.83 -33.52
C THR A 102 30.33 12.95 -33.72
N ARG A 103 31.32 13.06 -32.83
CA ARG A 103 32.44 14.00 -32.99
C ARG A 103 33.31 13.63 -34.19
N ARG A 104 33.64 12.34 -34.37
CA ARG A 104 34.45 11.85 -35.50
C ARG A 104 33.81 12.15 -36.85
N LEU A 105 32.49 12.08 -36.93
CA LEU A 105 31.70 12.32 -38.14
C LEU A 105 31.29 13.78 -38.35
N ASN A 106 31.73 14.71 -37.47
CA ASN A 106 31.37 16.13 -37.50
C ASN A 106 29.86 16.36 -37.65
N ILE A 107 29.08 15.67 -36.82
CA ILE A 107 27.63 15.64 -36.92
C ILE A 107 26.99 16.95 -36.41
N ASP A 108 26.03 17.45 -37.17
CA ASP A 108 25.08 18.49 -36.74
C ASP A 108 23.91 17.84 -35.98
N PRO A 109 23.71 18.10 -34.68
CA PRO A 109 22.64 17.49 -33.89
C PRO A 109 21.24 17.80 -34.43
N THR A 110 21.05 18.92 -35.13
CA THR A 110 19.75 19.30 -35.74
C THR A 110 19.38 18.41 -36.93
N LYS A 111 20.35 17.65 -37.46
CA LYS A 111 20.22 16.72 -38.59
C LYS A 111 20.24 15.26 -38.16
N MET A 112 20.04 15.01 -36.86
CA MET A 112 19.91 13.68 -36.30
C MET A 112 18.48 13.16 -36.49
N LEU A 113 18.35 12.02 -37.15
CA LEU A 113 17.10 11.30 -37.35
C LEU A 113 17.21 9.92 -36.72
N HIS A 114 16.20 9.54 -35.94
CA HIS A 114 16.09 8.16 -35.49
C HIS A 114 15.56 7.32 -36.67
N GLY A 115 16.40 6.44 -37.24
CA GLY A 115 16.12 5.70 -38.47
C GLY A 115 15.46 4.33 -38.24
N GLU A 116 15.97 3.53 -37.31
CA GLU A 116 15.42 2.21 -37.00
C GLU A 116 15.52 1.88 -35.52
N GLN A 117 14.55 1.12 -35.02
CA GLN A 117 14.52 0.63 -33.64
C GLN A 117 14.32 -0.89 -33.63
N TYR A 118 15.10 -1.57 -32.80
CA TYR A 118 14.84 -2.94 -32.35
C TYR A 118 14.65 -2.96 -30.84
N LEU A 119 13.75 -3.82 -30.38
CA LEU A 119 13.52 -4.13 -28.97
C LEU A 119 13.28 -5.62 -28.83
N GLU A 120 13.95 -6.26 -27.88
CA GLU A 120 13.72 -7.63 -27.43
C GLU A 120 13.54 -7.63 -25.91
N LEU A 121 12.47 -8.29 -25.45
CA LEU A 121 12.22 -8.54 -24.04
C LEU A 121 12.64 -9.97 -23.73
N LEU A 122 13.60 -10.15 -22.83
CA LEU A 122 13.98 -11.46 -22.33
C LEU A 122 12.98 -11.96 -21.27
N ARG A 123 12.27 -11.02 -20.65
CA ARG A 123 11.19 -11.24 -19.68
C ARG A 123 10.24 -10.03 -19.65
N PRO A 124 9.00 -10.18 -19.16
CA PRO A 124 8.10 -9.04 -18.96
C PRO A 124 8.74 -7.96 -18.07
N ILE A 125 8.46 -6.70 -18.39
CA ILE A 125 8.96 -5.54 -17.63
C ILE A 125 8.15 -5.42 -16.33
N PRO A 126 8.79 -5.36 -15.14
CA PRO A 126 8.07 -5.15 -13.89
C PRO A 126 7.44 -3.74 -13.85
N PRO A 127 6.37 -3.51 -13.06
CA PRO A 127 5.67 -2.22 -13.01
C PRO A 127 6.46 -1.07 -12.36
N SER A 128 7.55 -1.40 -11.67
CA SER A 128 8.52 -0.47 -11.09
C SER A 128 9.90 -1.12 -11.05
N GLY A 129 10.95 -0.31 -10.94
CA GLY A 129 12.29 -0.83 -10.74
C GLY A 129 13.39 0.20 -10.95
N VAL A 130 14.61 -0.24 -10.62
CA VAL A 130 15.86 0.44 -10.97
C VAL A 130 16.55 -0.41 -12.03
N LEU A 131 16.85 0.20 -13.16
CA LEU A 131 17.48 -0.46 -14.30
C LEU A 131 18.82 0.20 -14.61
N LYS A 132 19.79 -0.60 -15.04
CA LYS A 132 21.07 -0.12 -15.54
C LYS A 132 21.29 -0.55 -16.98
N THR A 133 21.70 0.37 -17.84
CA THR A 133 21.87 0.13 -19.28
C THR A 133 23.33 0.26 -19.71
N GLU A 134 23.85 -0.76 -20.38
CA GLU A 134 25.17 -0.74 -20.98
C GLU A 134 25.06 -0.56 -22.50
N VAL A 135 25.78 0.42 -23.05
CA VAL A 135 25.70 0.81 -24.46
C VAL A 135 26.99 0.48 -25.19
N ARG A 136 26.87 -0.05 -26.40
CA ARG A 136 28.00 -0.35 -27.30
C ARG A 136 27.66 0.11 -28.72
N VAL A 137 28.48 0.98 -29.30
CA VAL A 137 28.40 1.25 -30.74
C VAL A 137 28.92 0.01 -31.47
N VAL A 138 28.04 -0.66 -32.21
CA VAL A 138 28.35 -1.91 -32.90
C VAL A 138 28.80 -1.68 -34.33
N ASP A 139 28.33 -0.60 -34.97
CA ASP A 139 28.72 -0.29 -36.34
C ASP A 139 28.50 1.18 -36.74
N VAL A 140 29.23 1.63 -37.77
CA VAL A 140 29.05 2.94 -38.39
C VAL A 140 29.08 2.79 -39.92
N LEU A 141 27.99 3.20 -40.58
CA LEU A 141 27.79 3.01 -42.01
C LEU A 141 27.80 4.32 -42.78
N ASP A 142 28.37 4.28 -43.98
CA ASP A 142 28.34 5.39 -44.92
C ASP A 142 27.21 5.15 -45.95
N LYS A 143 26.21 6.04 -45.96
CA LYS A 143 25.11 5.99 -46.93
C LYS A 143 25.30 6.99 -48.07
N GLY A 144 26.42 7.70 -48.12
CA GLY A 144 26.73 8.77 -49.07
C GLY A 144 26.08 10.08 -48.65
N SER A 145 24.75 10.14 -48.63
CA SER A 145 24.01 11.33 -48.19
C SER A 145 23.99 11.54 -46.66
N GLY A 146 24.54 10.61 -45.89
CA GLY A 146 24.59 10.66 -44.43
C GLY A 146 25.30 9.45 -43.83
N ALA A 147 25.50 9.49 -42.52
CA ALA A 147 26.04 8.38 -41.74
C ALA A 147 24.93 7.66 -40.95
N VAL A 148 25.10 6.37 -40.69
CA VAL A 148 24.30 5.64 -39.70
C VAL A 148 25.23 5.19 -38.57
N VAL A 149 24.87 5.49 -37.32
CA VAL A 149 25.50 4.88 -36.14
C VAL A 149 24.53 3.85 -35.58
N ILE A 150 25.02 2.63 -35.39
CA ILE A 150 24.26 1.51 -34.82
C ILE A 150 24.79 1.23 -33.42
N ALA A 151 23.93 1.32 -32.42
CA ALA A 151 24.27 1.05 -31.02
C ALA A 151 23.37 -0.05 -30.45
N ASP A 152 23.98 -1.04 -29.81
CA ASP A 152 23.28 -1.99 -28.95
C ASP A 152 23.25 -1.44 -27.53
N ALA A 153 22.13 -1.66 -26.84
CA ALA A 153 21.98 -1.35 -25.43
C ALA A 153 21.32 -2.53 -24.69
N ASP A 154 22.04 -3.11 -23.73
CA ASP A 154 21.53 -4.14 -22.85
C ASP A 154 21.13 -3.51 -21.51
N THR A 155 19.93 -3.79 -21.04
CA THR A 155 19.42 -3.26 -19.77
C THR A 155 19.22 -4.38 -18.75
N PHE A 156 19.74 -4.14 -17.55
CA PHE A 156 19.81 -5.06 -16.43
C PHE A 156 18.96 -4.56 -15.27
N ASP A 157 18.41 -5.47 -14.48
CA ASP A 157 17.71 -5.12 -13.23
C ASP A 157 18.67 -4.96 -12.04
N GLU A 158 18.11 -4.64 -10.86
CA GLU A 158 18.86 -4.46 -9.61
C GLU A 158 19.61 -5.71 -9.13
N HIS A 159 19.27 -6.88 -9.66
CA HIS A 159 19.96 -8.15 -9.38
C HIS A 159 21.06 -8.46 -10.39
N GLY A 160 21.25 -7.61 -11.42
CA GLY A 160 22.23 -7.81 -12.48
C GLY A 160 21.76 -8.77 -13.59
N GLU A 161 20.49 -9.15 -13.61
CA GLU A 161 19.92 -10.00 -14.66
C GLU A 161 19.57 -9.15 -15.88
N ARG A 162 19.88 -9.63 -17.09
CA ARG A 162 19.57 -8.90 -18.34
C ARG A 162 18.10 -9.10 -18.72
N ILE A 163 17.37 -8.01 -18.91
CA ILE A 163 15.91 -8.06 -19.08
C ILE A 163 15.42 -7.53 -20.43
N ILE A 164 16.15 -6.56 -20.98
CA ILE A 164 15.83 -5.89 -22.24
C ILE A 164 17.10 -5.80 -23.07
N HIS A 165 16.96 -6.00 -24.38
CA HIS A 165 17.98 -5.65 -25.36
C HIS A 165 17.36 -4.74 -26.42
N THR A 166 18.04 -3.65 -26.75
CA THR A 166 17.62 -2.72 -27.80
C THR A 166 18.75 -2.46 -28.78
N GLN A 167 18.41 -2.22 -30.05
CA GLN A 167 19.37 -1.75 -31.06
C GLN A 167 18.82 -0.50 -31.73
N TRP A 168 19.63 0.56 -31.72
CA TRP A 168 19.31 1.90 -32.15
C TRP A 168 20.10 2.21 -33.42
N SER A 169 19.40 2.64 -34.47
CA SER A 169 20.03 3.07 -35.71
C SER A 169 19.72 4.55 -35.94
N THR A 170 20.71 5.39 -35.65
CA THR A 170 20.58 6.85 -35.80
C THR A 170 21.22 7.28 -37.12
N PHE A 171 20.46 7.99 -37.94
CA PHE A 171 20.90 8.54 -39.21
C PHE A 171 21.24 10.02 -39.06
N PHE A 172 22.37 10.44 -39.60
CA PHE A 172 22.86 11.81 -39.54
C PHE A 172 23.00 12.37 -40.95
N VAL A 173 22.08 13.28 -41.30
CA VAL A 173 21.97 13.81 -42.66
C VAL A 173 23.20 14.67 -42.98
N GLY A 174 23.84 14.42 -44.11
CA GLY A 174 24.99 15.18 -44.60
C GLY A 174 26.35 14.70 -44.09
N SER A 175 26.41 13.82 -43.08
CA SER A 175 27.66 13.30 -42.50
C SER A 175 28.20 12.03 -43.19
N GLY A 176 27.83 11.79 -44.45
CA GLY A 176 28.32 10.64 -45.24
C GLY A 176 29.56 10.95 -46.08
N ASN A 177 29.87 10.09 -47.05
CA ASN A 177 31.02 10.18 -47.97
C ASN A 177 32.41 10.07 -47.31
N PHE A 178 32.50 9.38 -46.17
CA PHE A 178 33.77 9.07 -45.50
C PHE A 178 34.39 7.75 -45.95
N GLY A 179 33.81 7.07 -46.94
CA GLY A 179 34.35 5.84 -47.52
C GLY A 179 34.08 4.58 -46.68
N GLY A 180 33.09 4.63 -45.78
CA GLY A 180 32.70 3.50 -44.94
C GLY A 180 31.90 2.44 -45.69
N LYS A 181 31.68 1.30 -45.03
CA LYS A 181 30.82 0.24 -45.58
C LYS A 181 29.35 0.69 -45.61
N ARG A 182 28.59 0.19 -46.61
CA ARG A 182 27.18 0.55 -46.81
C ARG A 182 26.21 -0.32 -46.03
N THR A 183 26.62 -1.51 -45.60
CA THR A 183 25.77 -2.51 -44.93
C THR A 183 26.45 -3.03 -43.67
N SER A 184 25.64 -3.52 -42.73
CA SER A 184 26.11 -4.15 -41.50
C SER A 184 25.52 -5.54 -41.40
N ASP A 185 26.35 -6.51 -41.06
CA ASP A 185 25.97 -7.85 -40.61
C ASP A 185 25.53 -7.88 -39.14
N LYS A 186 25.82 -6.81 -38.38
CA LYS A 186 25.40 -6.64 -36.97
C LYS A 186 24.01 -5.99 -36.84
N ALA A 187 23.53 -5.33 -37.88
CA ALA A 187 22.19 -4.74 -37.89
C ALA A 187 21.10 -5.81 -37.89
N ARG A 188 20.13 -5.70 -36.98
CA ARG A 188 18.94 -6.57 -37.00
C ARG A 188 18.16 -6.36 -38.30
N PRO A 189 17.86 -7.42 -39.07
CA PRO A 189 17.27 -7.31 -40.39
C PRO A 189 15.82 -6.82 -40.32
N LEU A 190 15.42 -6.02 -41.31
CA LEU A 190 14.01 -5.64 -41.51
C LEU A 190 13.23 -6.78 -42.16
N ALA A 191 11.92 -6.84 -41.92
CA ALA A 191 11.06 -7.78 -42.61
C ALA A 191 10.71 -7.29 -44.02
N THR A 192 10.59 -8.24 -44.95
CA THR A 192 10.02 -7.99 -46.28
C THR A 192 8.50 -7.96 -46.17
N ILE A 193 7.88 -6.87 -46.62
CA ILE A 193 6.42 -6.75 -46.64
C ILE A 193 5.85 -7.73 -47.68
N PRO A 194 4.90 -8.61 -47.31
CA PRO A 194 4.28 -9.54 -48.25
C PRO A 194 3.55 -8.82 -49.39
N SER A 195 3.64 -9.35 -50.62
CA SER A 195 2.95 -8.81 -51.81
C SER A 195 1.46 -9.19 -51.88
N ARG A 196 0.83 -9.43 -50.73
CA ARG A 196 -0.60 -9.78 -50.58
C ARG A 196 -1.29 -8.73 -49.71
N LYS A 197 -2.63 -8.70 -49.71
CA LYS A 197 -3.39 -7.80 -48.83
C LYS A 197 -3.06 -8.07 -47.34
N PRO A 198 -3.06 -7.05 -46.47
CA PRO A 198 -2.93 -7.23 -45.03
C PRO A 198 -4.02 -8.16 -44.48
N ASP A 199 -3.68 -8.94 -43.46
CA ASP A 199 -4.62 -9.80 -42.74
C ASP A 199 -5.49 -8.99 -41.76
N SER A 200 -4.92 -7.94 -41.17
CA SER A 200 -5.65 -6.99 -40.33
C SER A 200 -5.14 -5.57 -40.55
N VAL A 201 -6.04 -4.61 -40.37
CA VAL A 201 -5.75 -3.18 -40.48
C VAL A 201 -6.46 -2.46 -39.34
N VAL A 202 -5.69 -1.76 -38.52
CA VAL A 202 -6.20 -0.96 -37.39
C VAL A 202 -5.82 0.50 -37.61
N SER A 203 -6.76 1.42 -37.48
CA SER A 203 -6.51 2.86 -37.60
C SER A 203 -6.98 3.59 -36.35
N GLU A 204 -6.10 4.39 -35.76
CA GLU A 204 -6.42 5.17 -34.56
C GLU A 204 -5.95 6.61 -34.72
N LYS A 205 -6.80 7.56 -34.33
CA LYS A 205 -6.50 8.99 -34.38
C LYS A 205 -5.67 9.40 -33.17
N THR A 206 -4.53 10.04 -33.40
CA THR A 206 -3.71 10.59 -32.31
C THR A 206 -4.32 11.87 -31.75
N SER A 207 -3.98 12.23 -30.51
CA SER A 207 -4.31 13.54 -29.97
C SER A 207 -3.51 14.65 -30.68
N ILE A 208 -4.07 15.85 -30.77
CA ILE A 208 -3.31 17.04 -31.19
C ILE A 208 -2.16 17.35 -30.21
N ASN A 209 -2.28 16.90 -28.96
CA ASN A 209 -1.27 17.06 -27.91
C ASN A 209 -0.40 15.79 -27.73
N GLN A 210 -0.46 14.82 -28.65
CA GLN A 210 0.19 13.51 -28.45
C GLN A 210 1.70 13.63 -28.23
N ALA A 211 2.38 14.47 -29.03
CA ALA A 211 3.82 14.70 -28.89
C ALA A 211 4.16 15.44 -27.57
N ALA A 212 3.30 16.37 -27.15
CA ALA A 212 3.45 17.09 -25.88
C ALA A 212 3.32 16.17 -24.67
N LEU A 213 2.47 15.13 -24.76
CA LEU A 213 2.35 14.10 -23.73
C LEU A 213 3.53 13.11 -23.80
N TYR A 214 3.86 12.59 -24.98
CA TYR A 214 4.91 11.58 -25.15
C TYR A 214 6.30 12.05 -24.77
N ARG A 215 6.63 13.33 -25.00
CA ARG A 215 7.91 13.89 -24.54
C ARG A 215 8.07 13.82 -23.01
N LEU A 216 7.00 13.70 -22.23
CA LEU A 216 7.09 13.55 -20.78
C LEU A 216 7.76 12.22 -20.39
N CYS A 217 7.73 11.21 -21.25
CA CYS A 217 8.36 9.91 -21.04
C CYS A 217 9.88 9.89 -21.23
N GLY A 218 10.50 10.95 -21.76
CA GLY A 218 11.97 11.04 -21.84
C GLY A 218 12.48 11.97 -22.94
N ASP A 219 12.06 11.75 -24.19
CA ASP A 219 12.58 12.49 -25.34
C ASP A 219 12.10 13.95 -25.37
N LYS A 220 12.96 14.86 -24.91
CA LYS A 220 12.70 16.30 -24.83
C LYS A 220 13.05 17.08 -26.10
N ASN A 221 13.40 16.43 -27.21
CA ASN A 221 13.84 17.11 -28.43
C ASN A 221 12.83 18.20 -28.88
N PRO A 222 13.26 19.47 -29.04
CA PRO A 222 12.38 20.57 -29.43
C PRO A 222 11.66 20.36 -30.78
N LEU A 223 12.20 19.50 -31.65
CA LEU A 223 11.58 19.08 -32.92
C LEU A 223 10.12 18.61 -32.80
N HIS A 224 9.72 18.17 -31.60
CA HIS A 224 8.40 17.60 -31.33
C HIS A 224 7.41 18.58 -30.69
N ILE A 225 7.83 19.82 -30.41
CA ILE A 225 6.98 20.80 -29.71
C ILE A 225 7.15 22.24 -30.18
N ASP A 226 8.35 22.64 -30.57
CA ASP A 226 8.68 24.02 -30.96
C ASP A 226 8.55 24.18 -32.49
N PRO A 227 7.62 25.03 -32.98
CA PRO A 227 7.46 25.29 -34.41
C PRO A 227 8.70 25.87 -35.08
N MET A 228 9.45 26.75 -34.41
CA MET A 228 10.64 27.38 -34.98
C MET A 228 11.76 26.35 -35.15
N PHE A 229 11.97 25.52 -34.14
CA PHE A 229 12.97 24.44 -34.22
C PHE A 229 12.59 23.40 -35.27
N SER A 230 11.30 23.06 -35.36
CA SER A 230 10.79 22.12 -36.37
C SER A 230 11.00 22.64 -37.80
N ALA A 231 10.74 23.93 -38.03
CA ALA A 231 10.98 24.58 -39.31
C ALA A 231 12.46 24.58 -39.69
N ALA A 232 13.36 24.82 -38.73
CA ALA A 232 14.81 24.74 -38.95
C ALA A 232 15.26 23.32 -39.35
N GLY A 233 14.59 22.28 -38.82
CA GLY A 233 14.77 20.88 -39.21
C GLY A 233 14.09 20.49 -40.54
N GLY A 234 13.45 21.42 -41.24
CA GLY A 234 12.78 21.18 -42.52
C GLY A 234 11.34 20.67 -42.44
N PHE A 235 10.71 20.75 -41.26
CA PHE A 235 9.31 20.36 -41.07
C PHE A 235 8.42 21.59 -40.92
N PRO A 236 7.28 21.68 -41.63
CA PRO A 236 6.41 22.86 -41.59
C PRO A 236 5.74 23.10 -40.22
N GLN A 237 5.72 22.08 -39.35
CA GLN A 237 5.17 22.11 -38.00
C GLN A 237 5.77 20.98 -37.16
N PRO A 238 5.62 21.00 -35.82
CA PRO A 238 6.11 19.94 -34.96
C PRO A 238 5.56 18.56 -35.36
N ILE A 239 6.45 17.58 -35.38
CA ILE A 239 6.12 16.19 -35.72
C ILE A 239 6.09 15.33 -34.46
N MET A 240 5.30 14.28 -34.46
CA MET A 240 5.27 13.30 -33.39
C MET A 240 6.52 12.42 -33.42
N HIS A 241 6.98 11.97 -32.25
CA HIS A 241 8.10 11.06 -32.11
C HIS A 241 7.86 9.74 -32.88
N GLY A 242 8.86 9.27 -33.62
CA GLY A 242 8.78 7.95 -34.29
C GLY A 242 8.54 6.81 -33.31
N LEU A 243 9.15 6.88 -32.12
CA LEU A 243 8.92 5.92 -31.03
C LEU A 243 7.49 5.96 -30.46
N CYS A 244 6.79 7.09 -30.56
CA CYS A 244 5.36 7.14 -30.24
C CYS A 244 4.55 6.33 -31.27
N SER A 245 4.79 6.53 -32.58
CA SER A 245 4.17 5.70 -33.64
C SER A 245 4.51 4.21 -33.51
N PHE A 246 5.73 3.90 -33.05
CA PHE A 246 6.16 2.54 -32.73
C PHE A 246 5.37 1.93 -31.56
N GLY A 247 5.12 2.72 -30.51
CA GLY A 247 4.24 2.35 -29.41
C GLY A 247 2.82 2.05 -29.89
N TYR A 248 2.28 2.87 -30.80
CA TYR A 248 0.99 2.64 -31.46
C TYR A 248 0.94 1.31 -32.21
N ALA A 249 1.92 1.07 -33.09
CA ALA A 249 1.99 -0.20 -33.83
C ALA A 249 2.09 -1.41 -32.88
N THR A 250 2.91 -1.30 -31.84
CA THR A 250 3.10 -2.38 -30.85
C THR A 250 1.80 -2.75 -30.17
N ARG A 251 1.03 -1.78 -29.67
CA ARG A 251 -0.23 -2.08 -28.98
C ARG A 251 -1.33 -2.57 -29.93
N HIS A 252 -1.38 -2.08 -31.17
CA HIS A 252 -2.32 -2.59 -32.17
C HIS A 252 -2.07 -4.09 -32.41
N ILE A 253 -0.80 -4.49 -32.57
CA ILE A 253 -0.41 -5.89 -32.78
C ILE A 253 -0.67 -6.72 -31.53
N LEU A 254 -0.35 -6.19 -30.34
CA LEU A 254 -0.57 -6.88 -29.07
C LEU A 254 -2.06 -7.18 -28.85
N LYS A 255 -2.93 -6.18 -29.08
CA LYS A 255 -4.38 -6.36 -29.01
C LYS A 255 -4.89 -7.35 -30.06
N GLN A 256 -4.38 -7.26 -31.30
CA GLN A 256 -4.88 -8.06 -32.42
C GLN A 256 -4.44 -9.53 -32.40
N TYR A 257 -3.21 -9.83 -31.98
CA TYR A 257 -2.60 -11.16 -32.14
C TYR A 257 -2.10 -11.80 -30.85
N ALA A 258 -2.13 -11.07 -29.73
CA ALA A 258 -1.69 -11.53 -28.42
C ALA A 258 -2.74 -11.33 -27.32
N ASP A 259 -3.97 -10.91 -27.63
CA ASP A 259 -5.04 -10.71 -26.65
C ASP A 259 -4.64 -9.78 -25.49
N ASN A 260 -3.78 -8.79 -25.77
CA ASN A 260 -3.16 -7.93 -24.77
C ASN A 260 -2.35 -8.68 -23.67
N ASP A 261 -1.95 -9.93 -23.91
CA ASP A 261 -1.02 -10.68 -23.07
C ASP A 261 0.43 -10.27 -23.37
N VAL A 262 0.98 -9.43 -22.50
CA VAL A 262 2.36 -8.95 -22.59
C VAL A 262 3.41 -10.06 -22.53
N LYS A 263 3.08 -11.22 -21.95
CA LYS A 263 4.00 -12.38 -21.86
C LYS A 263 4.21 -13.05 -23.22
N ARG A 264 3.31 -12.81 -24.18
CA ARG A 264 3.47 -13.32 -25.55
C ARG A 264 4.38 -12.45 -26.40
N PHE A 265 4.65 -11.21 -26.00
CA PHE A 265 5.57 -10.36 -26.74
C PHE A 265 7.02 -10.84 -26.55
N LYS A 266 7.74 -11.02 -27.66
CA LYS A 266 9.17 -11.37 -27.63
C LYS A 266 10.03 -10.21 -28.12
N SER A 267 9.81 -9.76 -29.35
CA SER A 267 10.60 -8.67 -29.93
C SER A 267 9.85 -7.89 -31.00
N ILE A 268 10.36 -6.72 -31.35
CA ILE A 268 9.89 -5.87 -32.43
C ILE A 268 11.08 -5.21 -33.14
N LYS A 269 11.04 -5.17 -34.47
CA LYS A 269 11.96 -4.40 -35.34
C LYS A 269 11.14 -3.49 -36.24
N ALA A 270 11.58 -2.26 -36.48
CA ALA A 270 10.96 -1.36 -37.45
C ALA A 270 11.93 -0.30 -37.99
N ARG A 271 11.62 0.24 -39.18
CA ARG A 271 12.27 1.43 -39.76
C ARG A 271 11.27 2.59 -39.83
N PHE A 272 11.69 3.77 -39.39
CA PHE A 272 10.95 5.02 -39.55
C PHE A 272 11.20 5.61 -40.94
N THR A 273 10.13 5.89 -41.68
CA THR A 273 10.22 6.34 -43.09
C THR A 273 9.55 7.68 -43.35
N GLY A 274 8.76 8.18 -42.41
CA GLY A 274 8.04 9.44 -42.59
C GLY A 274 7.51 10.01 -41.28
N PRO A 275 7.25 11.33 -41.24
CA PRO A 275 6.73 11.99 -40.05
C PRO A 275 5.22 11.78 -39.89
N VAL A 276 4.75 11.89 -38.64
CA VAL A 276 3.33 12.04 -38.30
C VAL A 276 3.13 13.42 -37.68
N VAL A 277 2.08 14.12 -38.08
CA VAL A 277 1.66 15.35 -37.39
C VAL A 277 0.71 14.95 -36.26
N PRO A 278 0.90 15.43 -35.01
CA PRO A 278 -0.06 15.19 -33.92
C PRO A 278 -1.50 15.56 -34.33
N GLY A 279 -2.46 14.69 -34.05
CA GLY A 279 -3.85 14.82 -34.50
C GLY A 279 -4.19 14.00 -35.76
N GLN A 280 -3.20 13.54 -36.52
CA GLN A 280 -3.40 12.60 -37.63
C GLN A 280 -3.60 11.17 -37.14
N SER A 281 -4.14 10.33 -38.01
CA SER A 281 -4.36 8.92 -37.72
C SER A 281 -3.14 8.08 -38.05
N ILE A 282 -2.92 7.04 -37.25
CA ILE A 282 -1.94 5.99 -37.51
C ILE A 282 -2.71 4.74 -37.92
N GLN A 283 -2.53 4.32 -39.16
CA GLN A 283 -3.02 3.05 -39.67
C GLN A 283 -1.90 2.03 -39.64
N THR A 284 -2.13 0.90 -38.98
CA THR A 284 -1.21 -0.24 -38.88
C THR A 284 -1.78 -1.40 -39.69
N GLU A 285 -1.06 -1.77 -40.74
CA GLU A 285 -1.37 -2.92 -41.58
C GLU A 285 -0.51 -4.09 -41.14
N MET A 286 -1.11 -5.27 -40.99
CA MET A 286 -0.50 -6.43 -40.35
C MET A 286 -0.67 -7.69 -41.20
N TRP A 287 0.39 -8.49 -41.31
CA TRP A 287 0.42 -9.78 -41.96
C TRP A 287 0.95 -10.82 -40.98
N LYS A 288 0.18 -11.87 -40.72
CA LYS A 288 0.56 -12.95 -39.81
C LYS A 288 1.26 -14.07 -40.57
N GLU A 289 2.50 -14.34 -40.20
CA GLU A 289 3.34 -15.43 -40.71
C GLU A 289 3.77 -16.31 -39.52
N GLY A 290 2.90 -17.25 -39.13
CA GLY A 290 3.07 -18.05 -37.93
C GLY A 290 3.06 -17.19 -36.65
N ASN A 291 4.19 -17.18 -35.93
CA ASN A 291 4.40 -16.36 -34.73
C ASN A 291 5.00 -14.97 -35.04
N ARG A 292 5.27 -14.66 -36.31
CA ARG A 292 5.78 -13.35 -36.73
C ARG A 292 4.64 -12.53 -37.31
N ILE A 293 4.45 -11.31 -36.80
CA ILE A 293 3.51 -10.35 -37.35
C ILE A 293 4.33 -9.29 -38.08
N ILE A 294 4.35 -9.37 -39.41
CA ILE A 294 4.95 -8.36 -40.26
C ILE A 294 3.99 -7.17 -40.32
N PHE A 295 4.50 -5.95 -40.25
CA PHE A 295 3.65 -4.77 -40.25
C PHE A 295 4.28 -3.56 -40.94
N GLN A 296 3.41 -2.63 -41.34
CA GLN A 296 3.79 -1.29 -41.73
C GLN A 296 2.77 -0.29 -41.21
N CYS A 297 3.15 0.99 -41.13
CA CYS A 297 2.23 2.03 -40.73
C CYS A 297 2.18 3.18 -41.74
N SER A 298 1.01 3.77 -41.87
CA SER A 298 0.74 4.93 -42.72
C SER A 298 -0.15 5.95 -42.03
N VAL A 299 -0.17 7.16 -42.57
CA VAL A 299 -1.14 8.20 -42.22
C VAL A 299 -2.24 8.22 -43.30
N PRO A 300 -3.45 7.69 -43.06
CA PRO A 300 -4.52 7.60 -44.05
C PRO A 300 -4.84 8.93 -44.74
N GLU A 301 -4.79 10.03 -43.98
CA GLU A 301 -5.14 11.38 -44.44
C GLU A 301 -4.18 11.86 -45.54
N SER A 302 -2.92 11.43 -45.50
CA SER A 302 -1.89 11.84 -46.46
C SER A 302 -1.37 10.69 -47.35
N LYS A 303 -1.78 9.45 -47.06
CA LYS A 303 -1.29 8.20 -47.67
C LYS A 303 0.23 8.03 -47.59
N LYS A 304 0.90 8.71 -46.66
CA LYS A 304 2.34 8.60 -46.44
C LYS A 304 2.65 7.42 -45.53
N GLN A 305 3.64 6.62 -45.90
CA GLN A 305 4.18 5.55 -45.06
C GLN A 305 5.11 6.14 -43.99
N ILE A 306 4.88 5.78 -42.74
CA ILE A 306 5.62 6.30 -41.57
C ILE A 306 6.50 5.24 -40.91
N ILE A 307 6.09 3.97 -41.01
CA ILE A 307 6.89 2.82 -40.57
C ILE A 307 6.89 1.77 -41.68
N SER A 308 8.07 1.23 -41.99
CA SER A 308 8.25 0.15 -42.96
C SER A 308 9.10 -0.99 -42.40
N GLY A 309 9.01 -2.16 -43.04
CA GLY A 309 9.80 -3.34 -42.71
C GLY A 309 9.63 -3.82 -41.27
N GLY A 310 8.46 -3.55 -40.68
CA GLY A 310 8.15 -3.85 -39.30
C GLY A 310 7.92 -5.33 -39.08
N CYS A 311 8.37 -5.86 -37.96
CA CYS A 311 8.04 -7.22 -37.52
C CYS A 311 7.99 -7.31 -36.00
N VAL A 312 6.90 -7.87 -35.48
CA VAL A 312 6.80 -8.32 -34.08
C VAL A 312 6.92 -9.83 -34.07
N GLU A 313 7.77 -10.36 -33.20
CA GLU A 313 7.80 -11.79 -32.88
C GLU A 313 7.03 -12.04 -31.59
N LEU A 314 6.16 -13.05 -31.60
CA LEU A 314 5.43 -13.52 -30.45
C LEU A 314 5.96 -14.89 -30.00
N HIS A 315 5.91 -15.16 -28.70
CA HIS A 315 6.04 -16.52 -28.20
C HIS A 315 4.84 -17.36 -28.66
N SER A 316 5.09 -18.64 -28.97
CA SER A 316 4.01 -19.60 -29.23
C SER A 316 3.04 -19.58 -28.04
N ALA A 317 1.73 -19.60 -28.33
CA ALA A 317 0.77 -19.93 -27.29
C ALA A 317 1.17 -21.31 -26.71
N SER A 318 1.40 -21.40 -25.40
CA SER A 318 1.55 -22.72 -24.77
C SER A 318 0.34 -23.56 -25.14
N GLN A 319 0.53 -24.82 -25.57
CA GLN A 319 -0.60 -25.71 -25.80
C GLN A 319 -1.50 -25.72 -24.56
N PRO A 320 -2.81 -25.47 -24.70
CA PRO A 320 -3.74 -25.84 -23.65
C PRO A 320 -3.71 -27.37 -23.50
N PRO A 321 -3.90 -27.92 -22.28
CA PRO A 321 -4.21 -29.34 -22.13
C PRO A 321 -5.41 -29.69 -23.03
N PRO A 322 -5.51 -30.92 -23.56
CA PRO A 322 -6.55 -31.27 -24.53
C PRO A 322 -7.95 -30.98 -23.97
N ALA A 323 -8.78 -30.38 -24.83
CA ALA A 323 -10.12 -29.94 -24.51
C ALA A 323 -11.00 -31.11 -24.03
N ALA A 324 -11.48 -31.02 -22.79
CA ALA A 324 -12.71 -31.70 -22.41
C ALA A 324 -13.89 -31.05 -23.16
N PRO A 325 -14.94 -31.81 -23.53
CA PRO A 325 -16.02 -31.31 -24.38
C PRO A 325 -16.71 -30.10 -23.74
N GLN A 326 -16.83 -29.01 -24.50
CA GLN A 326 -17.58 -27.82 -24.06
C GLN A 326 -19.09 -28.07 -24.06
N PRO A 327 -19.81 -27.64 -23.00
CA PRO A 327 -21.16 -27.10 -23.12
C PRO A 327 -21.10 -25.56 -23.28
N PRO A 328 -22.15 -24.93 -23.81
CA PRO A 328 -22.04 -23.69 -24.56
C PRO A 328 -22.02 -22.40 -23.71
N LEU A 329 -21.39 -21.38 -24.32
CA LEU A 329 -21.45 -19.93 -24.10
C LEU A 329 -21.95 -19.42 -22.72
N GLY A 330 -21.01 -18.89 -21.94
CA GLY A 330 -21.26 -17.91 -20.88
C GLY A 330 -20.50 -18.18 -19.59
N SER A 331 -19.46 -17.40 -19.30
CA SER A 331 -19.16 -16.84 -17.96
C SER A 331 -17.75 -16.24 -17.90
N SER A 332 -17.73 -14.91 -17.88
CA SER A 332 -16.77 -14.07 -17.17
C SER A 332 -16.55 -14.55 -15.73
N LEU A 333 -15.30 -14.53 -15.24
CA LEU A 333 -15.07 -14.40 -13.80
C LEU A 333 -15.45 -12.97 -13.42
N GLU A 334 -16.67 -12.82 -12.92
CA GLU A 334 -17.20 -11.59 -12.37
C GLU A 334 -16.41 -11.21 -11.11
N SER A 335 -15.81 -10.02 -11.12
CA SER A 335 -15.51 -9.26 -9.91
C SER A 335 -16.84 -8.88 -9.24
N GLY A 336 -17.33 -9.72 -8.35
CA GLY A 336 -18.49 -9.45 -7.51
C GLY A 336 -18.21 -8.43 -6.39
N PRO A 337 -19.25 -7.88 -5.75
CA PRO A 337 -19.14 -6.92 -4.63
C PRO A 337 -18.38 -7.50 -3.43
N GLU A 338 -17.76 -6.65 -2.60
CA GLU A 338 -17.14 -7.04 -1.31
C GLU A 338 -18.21 -7.67 -0.39
N LEU A 339 -18.07 -8.96 -0.03
CA LEU A 339 -19.07 -9.74 0.69
C LEU A 339 -18.66 -9.94 2.16
N LYS A 340 -19.60 -9.80 3.10
CA LYS A 340 -19.35 -10.06 4.53
C LYS A 340 -18.99 -11.52 4.79
N THR A 341 -19.48 -12.42 3.93
CA THR A 341 -19.20 -13.86 3.99
C THR A 341 -17.77 -14.23 3.66
N ASP A 342 -16.99 -13.36 3.01
CA ASP A 342 -15.56 -13.61 2.78
C ASP A 342 -14.81 -13.81 4.12
N LEU A 343 -15.21 -13.07 5.18
CA LEU A 343 -14.70 -13.24 6.54
C LEU A 343 -15.04 -14.60 7.16
N VAL A 344 -16.21 -15.15 6.82
CA VAL A 344 -16.69 -16.43 7.35
C VAL A 344 -15.89 -17.59 6.77
N PHE A 345 -15.62 -17.56 5.46
CA PHE A 345 -14.87 -18.62 4.79
C PHE A 345 -13.38 -18.58 5.11
N ALA A 346 -12.79 -17.40 5.30
CA ALA A 346 -11.43 -17.29 5.84
C ALA A 346 -11.30 -17.91 7.25
N GLY A 347 -12.30 -17.70 8.12
CA GLY A 347 -12.34 -18.34 9.44
C GLY A 347 -12.52 -19.87 9.38
N MET A 348 -13.26 -20.37 8.39
CA MET A 348 -13.39 -21.80 8.15
C MET A 348 -12.08 -22.41 7.62
N GLU A 349 -11.37 -21.70 6.74
CA GLU A 349 -10.07 -22.13 6.20
C GLU A 349 -9.05 -22.34 7.32
N ALA A 350 -8.85 -21.32 8.17
CA ALA A 350 -7.94 -21.42 9.32
C ALA A 350 -8.29 -22.59 10.27
N ARG A 351 -9.59 -22.86 10.48
CA ARG A 351 -10.01 -23.97 11.34
C ARG A 351 -9.80 -25.34 10.72
N VAL A 352 -9.89 -25.46 9.39
CA VAL A 352 -9.57 -26.70 8.67
C VAL A 352 -8.07 -26.96 8.67
N GLU A 353 -7.24 -25.92 8.59
CA GLU A 353 -5.79 -26.04 8.75
C GLU A 353 -5.38 -26.50 10.16
N ASP A 354 -6.01 -25.93 11.21
CA ASP A 354 -5.72 -26.27 12.61
C ASP A 354 -6.28 -27.62 13.07
N MET A 355 -7.29 -28.17 12.37
CA MET A 355 -8.00 -29.41 12.76
C MET A 355 -8.13 -30.41 11.59
N PRO A 356 -7.02 -30.99 11.10
CA PRO A 356 -7.03 -31.89 9.93
C PRO A 356 -7.86 -33.17 10.14
N GLU A 357 -8.12 -33.58 11.39
CA GLU A 357 -8.99 -34.71 11.72
C GLU A 357 -10.48 -34.48 11.38
N LEU A 358 -10.87 -33.23 11.15
CA LEU A 358 -12.23 -32.86 10.76
C LEU A 358 -12.60 -33.43 9.39
N ALA A 359 -11.67 -33.41 8.43
CA ALA A 359 -11.84 -34.01 7.11
C ALA A 359 -12.06 -35.53 7.21
N ALA A 360 -11.28 -36.21 8.05
CA ALA A 360 -11.40 -37.65 8.26
C ALA A 360 -12.75 -38.08 8.88
N LYS A 361 -13.40 -37.22 9.68
CA LYS A 361 -14.70 -37.50 10.30
C LYS A 361 -15.89 -37.15 9.41
N VAL A 362 -15.79 -36.09 8.62
CA VAL A 362 -16.93 -35.57 7.82
C VAL A 362 -17.01 -36.24 6.45
N LYS A 363 -15.87 -36.41 5.76
CA LYS A 363 -15.76 -37.03 4.43
C LYS A 363 -16.82 -36.56 3.43
N ALA A 364 -17.07 -35.25 3.38
CA ALA A 364 -18.10 -34.66 2.54
C ALA A 364 -17.67 -33.31 1.98
N ILE A 365 -18.27 -32.94 0.84
CA ILE A 365 -18.08 -31.65 0.19
C ILE A 365 -19.36 -30.82 0.35
N TYR A 366 -19.21 -29.60 0.85
CA TYR A 366 -20.29 -28.61 0.99
C TYR A 366 -20.07 -27.46 0.02
N GLU A 367 -21.11 -27.08 -0.70
CA GLU A 367 -21.14 -25.90 -1.56
C GLU A 367 -22.05 -24.85 -0.93
N TYR A 368 -21.64 -23.59 -0.94
CA TYR A 368 -22.37 -22.45 -0.41
C TYR A 368 -22.60 -21.43 -1.52
N ASN A 369 -23.86 -21.24 -1.89
CA ASN A 369 -24.33 -20.25 -2.84
C ASN A 369 -24.79 -19.01 -2.07
N ILE A 370 -23.95 -17.98 -2.08
CA ILE A 370 -24.19 -16.72 -1.38
C ILE A 370 -25.01 -15.79 -2.28
N LEU A 371 -26.08 -15.24 -1.71
CA LEU A 371 -26.95 -14.27 -2.36
C LEU A 371 -26.69 -12.86 -1.81
N VAL A 372 -26.85 -11.84 -2.65
CA VAL A 372 -26.97 -10.43 -2.24
C VAL A 372 -28.25 -9.88 -2.83
N LYS A 373 -29.19 -9.48 -1.97
CA LYS A 373 -30.51 -8.95 -2.37
C LYS A 373 -31.24 -9.94 -3.30
N GLY A 374 -31.19 -11.23 -2.97
CA GLY A 374 -31.85 -12.30 -3.73
C GLY A 374 -31.14 -12.75 -5.00
N LYS A 375 -30.00 -12.15 -5.36
CA LYS A 375 -29.23 -12.49 -6.57
C LYS A 375 -27.96 -13.27 -6.20
N PRO A 376 -27.56 -14.31 -6.96
CA PRO A 376 -26.29 -15.00 -6.75
C PRO A 376 -25.12 -14.00 -6.81
N ALA A 377 -24.25 -14.05 -5.80
CA ALA A 377 -23.11 -13.15 -5.65
C ALA A 377 -21.77 -13.89 -5.51
N ALA A 378 -21.76 -15.07 -4.87
CA ALA A 378 -20.58 -15.92 -4.80
C ALA A 378 -20.94 -17.39 -4.58
N VAL A 379 -20.01 -18.28 -4.95
CA VAL A 379 -20.03 -19.69 -4.60
C VAL A 379 -18.76 -20.04 -3.83
N TRP A 380 -18.89 -20.79 -2.76
CA TRP A 380 -17.79 -21.29 -1.95
C TRP A 380 -17.90 -22.79 -1.74
N THR A 381 -16.76 -23.48 -1.68
CA THR A 381 -16.70 -24.91 -1.38
C THR A 381 -15.87 -25.17 -0.12
N LEU A 382 -16.43 -25.97 0.79
CA LEU A 382 -15.74 -26.62 1.88
C LEU A 382 -15.59 -28.11 1.53
N ASP A 383 -14.41 -28.50 1.08
CA ASP A 383 -14.07 -29.89 0.77
C ASP A 383 -13.46 -30.54 2.00
N LEU A 384 -14.23 -31.40 2.67
CA LEU A 384 -13.75 -32.23 3.78
C LEU A 384 -13.68 -33.70 3.38
N LYS A 385 -13.77 -34.01 2.08
CA LYS A 385 -13.71 -35.37 1.54
C LYS A 385 -12.30 -35.70 1.08
N ASN A 386 -11.60 -34.73 0.52
CA ASN A 386 -10.31 -34.90 -0.12
C ASN A 386 -9.16 -34.30 0.72
N GLY A 387 -8.01 -34.98 0.74
CA GLY A 387 -6.81 -34.50 1.42
C GLY A 387 -7.01 -34.25 2.93
N LYS A 388 -6.43 -33.16 3.44
CA LYS A 388 -6.56 -32.70 4.84
C LYS A 388 -7.80 -31.81 5.07
N GLY A 389 -8.64 -31.64 4.05
CA GLY A 389 -9.69 -30.64 4.00
C GLY A 389 -9.21 -29.32 3.40
N ALA A 390 -10.08 -28.61 2.69
CA ALA A 390 -9.80 -27.31 2.10
C ALA A 390 -11.06 -26.45 2.01
N VAL A 391 -10.89 -25.13 2.07
CA VAL A 391 -11.92 -24.13 1.76
C VAL A 391 -11.45 -23.33 0.56
N TYR A 392 -12.31 -23.10 -0.42
CA TYR A 392 -11.95 -22.28 -1.59
C TYR A 392 -13.19 -21.70 -2.28
N ARG A 393 -12.99 -20.63 -3.03
CA ARG A 393 -14.03 -20.00 -3.84
C ARG A 393 -14.28 -20.81 -5.11
N GLY A 394 -15.56 -20.95 -5.49
CA GLY A 394 -16.04 -21.73 -6.63
C GLY A 394 -16.70 -23.06 -6.25
N HIS A 395 -17.21 -23.76 -7.26
CA HIS A 395 -17.83 -25.08 -7.14
C HIS A 395 -16.80 -26.18 -6.81
N PRO A 396 -17.22 -27.35 -6.28
CA PRO A 396 -16.34 -28.48 -6.02
C PRO A 396 -15.43 -28.84 -7.19
N LYS A 397 -14.13 -28.97 -6.92
CA LYS A 397 -13.11 -29.37 -7.91
C LYS A 397 -13.13 -30.89 -8.12
N GLY A 398 -12.99 -31.33 -9.38
CA GLY A 398 -12.92 -32.75 -9.76
C GLY A 398 -14.26 -33.37 -10.17
N SER A 399 -14.33 -34.70 -10.22
CA SER A 399 -15.57 -35.44 -10.58
C SER A 399 -16.56 -35.62 -9.43
N ASP A 400 -16.20 -35.15 -8.22
CA ASP A 400 -17.01 -35.29 -7.03
C ASP A 400 -18.03 -34.15 -6.90
N LYS A 401 -19.31 -34.51 -6.78
CA LYS A 401 -20.39 -33.54 -6.56
C LYS A 401 -20.48 -33.14 -5.09
N ALA A 402 -20.91 -31.90 -4.83
CA ALA A 402 -21.27 -31.46 -3.48
C ALA A 402 -22.28 -32.43 -2.85
N ASN A 403 -21.96 -32.93 -1.67
CA ASN A 403 -22.88 -33.77 -0.90
C ASN A 403 -24.01 -32.92 -0.31
N CYS A 404 -23.76 -31.62 -0.11
CA CYS A 404 -24.71 -30.65 0.40
C CYS A 404 -24.48 -29.29 -0.27
N VAL A 405 -25.54 -28.69 -0.79
CA VAL A 405 -25.56 -27.36 -1.39
C VAL A 405 -26.43 -26.46 -0.53
N ILE A 406 -25.86 -25.37 -0.05
CA ILE A 406 -26.46 -24.40 0.86
C ILE A 406 -26.69 -23.11 0.08
N THR A 407 -27.84 -22.48 0.21
CA THR A 407 -28.12 -21.18 -0.40
C THR A 407 -28.65 -20.22 0.67
N ILE A 408 -28.01 -19.07 0.80
CA ILE A 408 -28.24 -18.11 1.90
C ILE A 408 -27.78 -16.70 1.50
N GLU A 409 -28.42 -15.65 2.03
CA GLU A 409 -27.98 -14.26 1.86
C GLU A 409 -26.68 -13.96 2.62
N ASP A 410 -25.85 -13.06 2.10
CA ASP A 410 -24.56 -12.64 2.67
C ASP A 410 -24.69 -12.23 4.16
N ASP A 411 -25.68 -11.37 4.45
CA ASP A 411 -25.97 -10.92 5.82
C ASP A 411 -26.43 -12.08 6.73
N ASP A 412 -27.29 -12.97 6.23
CA ASP A 412 -27.83 -14.07 7.02
C ASP A 412 -26.76 -15.14 7.29
N MET A 413 -25.84 -15.39 6.35
CA MET A 413 -24.72 -16.31 6.53
C MET A 413 -23.71 -15.76 7.55
N PHE A 414 -23.40 -14.47 7.48
CA PHE A 414 -22.58 -13.79 8.49
C PHE A 414 -23.23 -13.90 9.89
N ASN A 415 -24.51 -13.54 10.00
CA ASN A 415 -25.27 -13.62 11.26
C ASN A 415 -25.37 -15.05 11.79
N MET A 416 -25.43 -16.05 10.93
CA MET A 416 -25.41 -17.46 11.31
C MET A 416 -24.03 -17.89 11.84
N ALA A 417 -22.95 -17.42 11.21
CA ALA A 417 -21.57 -17.70 11.63
C ALA A 417 -21.24 -17.10 13.01
N VAL A 418 -21.76 -15.90 13.31
CA VAL A 418 -21.59 -15.24 14.63
C VAL A 418 -22.65 -15.66 15.66
N GLY A 419 -23.50 -16.64 15.35
CA GLY A 419 -24.47 -17.22 16.28
C GLY A 419 -25.72 -16.37 16.55
N GLN A 420 -25.95 -15.30 15.79
CA GLN A 420 -27.12 -14.41 15.90
C GLN A 420 -28.34 -14.95 15.14
N LEU A 421 -28.13 -15.79 14.13
CA LEU A 421 -29.20 -16.46 13.40
C LEU A 421 -29.11 -17.97 13.62
N ASP A 422 -30.15 -18.56 14.24
CA ASP A 422 -30.22 -20.01 14.40
C ASP A 422 -30.45 -20.69 13.03
N PRO A 423 -29.62 -21.68 12.63
CA PRO A 423 -29.72 -22.34 11.33
C PRO A 423 -31.06 -23.06 11.10
N GLN A 424 -31.69 -23.61 12.14
CA GLN A 424 -32.96 -24.33 12.02
C GLN A 424 -34.10 -23.35 11.78
N ARG A 425 -34.10 -22.22 12.49
CA ARG A 425 -35.03 -21.11 12.23
C ARG A 425 -34.82 -20.51 10.85
N ALA A 426 -33.58 -20.30 10.41
CA ALA A 426 -33.26 -19.81 9.07
C ALA A 426 -33.78 -20.77 7.98
N PHE A 427 -33.69 -22.08 8.20
CA PHE A 427 -34.22 -23.08 7.28
C PHE A 427 -35.75 -23.06 7.22
N MET A 428 -36.41 -23.04 8.37
CA MET A 428 -37.88 -23.01 8.46
C MET A 428 -38.50 -21.74 7.87
N THR A 429 -37.82 -20.59 7.98
CA THR A 429 -38.29 -19.32 7.40
C THR A 429 -37.89 -19.13 5.94
N GLY A 430 -37.21 -20.11 5.34
CA GLY A 430 -36.77 -20.07 3.94
C GLY A 430 -35.55 -19.19 3.65
N LYS A 431 -34.92 -18.60 4.69
CA LYS A 431 -33.68 -17.81 4.59
C LYS A 431 -32.45 -18.65 4.31
N LEU A 432 -32.45 -19.90 4.76
CA LEU A 432 -31.44 -20.92 4.47
C LEU A 432 -32.10 -22.03 3.66
N LYS A 433 -31.67 -22.24 2.42
CA LYS A 433 -32.11 -23.37 1.60
C LYS A 433 -31.01 -24.40 1.53
N VAL A 434 -31.37 -25.67 1.65
CA VAL A 434 -30.39 -26.77 1.60
C VAL A 434 -30.88 -27.83 0.62
N LYS A 435 -29.99 -28.25 -0.28
CA LYS A 435 -30.21 -29.32 -1.26
C LYS A 435 -29.11 -30.38 -1.11
N GLY A 436 -29.47 -31.65 -1.12
CA GLY A 436 -28.52 -32.75 -0.88
C GLY A 436 -28.75 -33.42 0.47
N ASN A 437 -27.71 -34.03 1.05
CA ASN A 437 -27.85 -34.85 2.25
C ASN A 437 -27.95 -33.97 3.51
N LEU A 438 -29.18 -33.75 3.98
CA LEU A 438 -29.50 -32.94 5.17
C LEU A 438 -28.88 -33.47 6.47
N LEU A 439 -28.55 -34.76 6.56
CA LEU A 439 -27.88 -35.34 7.74
C LEU A 439 -26.43 -34.83 7.88
N LEU A 440 -25.78 -34.50 6.76
CA LEU A 440 -24.41 -33.95 6.75
C LEU A 440 -24.36 -32.52 7.32
N MET A 441 -25.42 -31.73 7.15
CA MET A 441 -25.52 -30.40 7.78
C MET A 441 -25.51 -30.48 9.30
N GLN A 442 -26.16 -31.50 9.88
CA GLN A 442 -26.15 -31.71 11.33
C GLN A 442 -24.76 -32.11 11.82
N ARG A 443 -24.05 -32.96 11.07
CA ARG A 443 -22.67 -33.37 11.39
C ARG A 443 -21.66 -32.22 11.29
N LEU A 444 -21.76 -31.39 10.25
CA LEU A 444 -20.92 -30.20 10.10
C LEU A 444 -21.14 -29.24 11.29
N ARG A 445 -22.40 -29.01 11.67
CA ARG A 445 -22.76 -28.18 12.84
C ARG A 445 -22.23 -28.77 14.16
N GLU A 446 -22.23 -30.09 14.33
CA GLU A 446 -21.74 -30.73 15.56
C GLU A 446 -20.22 -30.72 15.68
N LEU A 447 -19.49 -30.75 14.57
CA LEU A 447 -18.02 -30.77 14.54
C LEU A 447 -17.40 -29.37 14.51
N LEU A 448 -18.14 -28.36 14.00
CA LEU A 448 -17.77 -26.95 14.11
C LEU A 448 -18.14 -26.34 15.48
N LYS A 449 -18.88 -27.07 16.33
CA LYS A 449 -19.01 -26.75 17.75
C LYS A 449 -17.71 -27.12 18.48
N PRO A 450 -17.27 -26.33 19.48
CA PRO A 450 -16.11 -26.68 20.28
C PRO A 450 -16.33 -28.03 21.01
N PRO A 451 -15.27 -28.82 21.27
CA PRO A 451 -15.37 -30.17 21.83
C PRO A 451 -16.15 -30.20 23.14
N LYS A 452 -17.05 -31.18 23.29
CA LYS A 452 -17.63 -31.55 24.58
C LYS A 452 -16.77 -32.65 25.18
N ASP A 453 -16.05 -32.36 26.25
CA ASP A 453 -15.66 -33.42 27.16
C ASP A 453 -16.91 -33.96 27.89
N SER A 454 -16.90 -35.27 28.06
CA SER A 454 -17.95 -36.18 28.50
C SER A 454 -18.95 -35.65 29.53
N ALA A 455 -20.24 -35.77 29.23
CA ALA A 455 -21.33 -35.61 30.19
C ALA A 455 -21.33 -36.73 31.26
N PRO A 456 -22.06 -36.53 32.36
CA PRO A 456 -23.24 -37.38 32.51
C PRO A 456 -24.55 -36.62 32.78
N SER A 457 -25.63 -37.20 32.23
CA SER A 457 -27.06 -37.16 32.59
C SER A 457 -27.84 -35.84 32.80
N LYS A 458 -28.99 -35.73 32.12
CA LYS A 458 -30.13 -34.82 32.41
C LYS A 458 -31.09 -35.49 33.41
N PRO A 459 -32.06 -34.78 34.03
CA PRO A 459 -32.12 -33.35 34.36
C PRO A 459 -32.55 -33.10 35.83
N GLU A 460 -31.98 -32.12 36.54
CA GLU A 460 -32.62 -31.21 37.53
C GLU A 460 -31.64 -30.63 38.56
N SER A 461 -32.01 -29.44 39.03
CA SER A 461 -31.51 -28.71 40.21
C SER A 461 -30.20 -27.91 40.08
N ALA A 462 -30.24 -26.72 40.67
CA ALA A 462 -29.19 -25.72 40.74
C ALA A 462 -27.87 -26.31 41.25
N ALA A 463 -26.73 -25.84 40.69
CA ALA A 463 -25.41 -26.19 41.19
C ALA A 463 -25.34 -25.92 42.70
N THR A 464 -25.19 -26.98 43.49
CA THR A 464 -25.04 -26.92 44.94
C THR A 464 -23.68 -26.30 45.28
N ALA A 465 -23.67 -25.49 46.33
CA ALA A 465 -22.51 -24.75 46.82
C ALA A 465 -21.29 -25.67 47.10
N PRO A 466 -20.04 -25.17 46.95
CA PRO A 466 -18.84 -25.95 47.25
C PRO A 466 -18.78 -26.37 48.73
N SER A 467 -18.18 -27.53 49.00
CA SER A 467 -17.94 -28.05 50.36
C SER A 467 -17.17 -27.03 51.21
N ALA A 468 -17.57 -26.84 52.47
CA ALA A 468 -16.99 -25.87 53.42
C ALA A 468 -15.47 -26.03 53.62
N ALA A 469 -14.89 -27.20 53.30
CA ALA A 469 -13.45 -27.44 53.38
C ALA A 469 -12.65 -26.92 52.17
N LEU A 470 -13.28 -26.76 50.99
CA LEU A 470 -12.64 -26.25 49.77
C LEU A 470 -12.81 -24.73 49.62
N SER A 471 -13.83 -24.14 50.23
CA SER A 471 -14.11 -22.70 50.18
C SER A 471 -13.14 -21.83 51.01
N SER A 472 -12.36 -22.44 51.92
CA SER A 472 -11.36 -21.76 52.77
C SER A 472 -10.00 -21.57 52.09
N MET A 473 -9.78 -22.13 50.90
CA MET A 473 -8.51 -22.03 50.18
C MET A 473 -8.38 -20.65 49.50
N ARG A 474 -7.26 -19.94 49.72
CA ARG A 474 -6.99 -18.64 49.09
C ARG A 474 -6.60 -18.84 47.61
N LEU A 475 -7.37 -18.24 46.70
CA LEU A 475 -7.19 -18.26 45.25
C LEU A 475 -6.67 -16.91 44.75
N LYS A 476 -6.12 -16.87 43.53
CA LYS A 476 -5.73 -15.60 42.90
C LYS A 476 -6.96 -14.73 42.62
N SER A 477 -8.11 -15.36 42.37
CA SER A 477 -9.40 -14.69 42.20
C SER A 477 -9.87 -13.92 43.44
N ASP A 478 -9.51 -14.35 44.66
CA ASP A 478 -9.94 -13.66 45.89
C ASP A 478 -9.52 -12.19 45.89
N ALA A 479 -8.26 -11.92 45.55
CA ALA A 479 -7.72 -10.55 45.50
C ALA A 479 -8.42 -9.69 44.44
N ILE A 480 -8.88 -10.30 43.34
CA ILE A 480 -9.60 -9.60 42.27
C ILE A 480 -10.98 -9.15 42.77
N PHE A 481 -11.71 -10.03 43.45
CA PHE A 481 -13.05 -9.69 43.95
C PHE A 481 -13.04 -8.80 45.19
N GLU A 482 -12.03 -8.90 46.06
CA GLU A 482 -11.79 -7.94 47.14
C GLU A 482 -11.54 -6.53 46.60
N SER A 483 -10.75 -6.41 45.52
CA SER A 483 -10.52 -5.14 44.83
C SER A 483 -11.81 -4.60 44.19
N LEU A 484 -12.59 -5.48 43.57
CA LEU A 484 -13.85 -5.13 42.93
C LEU A 484 -14.90 -4.65 43.94
N GLU A 485 -14.97 -5.28 45.12
CA GLU A 485 -15.90 -4.89 46.19
C GLU A 485 -15.63 -3.45 46.67
N LYS A 486 -14.35 -3.10 46.90
CA LYS A 486 -13.94 -1.73 47.24
C LYS A 486 -14.33 -0.74 46.14
N LYS A 487 -14.13 -1.12 44.88
CA LYS A 487 -14.47 -0.27 43.73
C LYS A 487 -15.97 0.02 43.64
N ILE A 488 -16.81 -1.01 43.81
CA ILE A 488 -18.27 -0.82 43.78
C ILE A 488 -18.75 0.03 44.97
N ALA A 489 -18.16 -0.16 46.15
CA ALA A 489 -18.47 0.67 47.31
C ALA A 489 -18.14 2.16 47.08
N ASN A 490 -17.07 2.45 46.34
CA ASN A 490 -16.64 3.81 46.03
C ASN A 490 -17.38 4.45 44.84
N ASN A 491 -18.05 3.65 44.00
CA ASN A 491 -18.72 4.09 42.77
C ASN A 491 -20.19 3.61 42.70
N PRO A 492 -21.10 4.17 43.52
CA PRO A 492 -22.49 3.69 43.64
C PRO A 492 -23.34 3.88 42.37
N ASP A 493 -22.94 4.76 41.46
CA ASP A 493 -23.65 5.03 40.20
C ASP A 493 -23.39 3.99 39.12
N LEU A 494 -22.36 3.14 39.31
CA LEU A 494 -21.96 2.10 38.34
C LEU A 494 -23.10 1.08 38.13
N ALA A 495 -23.82 0.73 39.19
CA ALA A 495 -24.96 -0.19 39.13
C ALA A 495 -26.08 0.34 38.21
N SER A 496 -26.40 1.62 38.33
CA SER A 496 -27.42 2.27 37.50
C SER A 496 -27.12 2.23 36.01
N SER A 497 -25.85 2.19 35.61
CA SER A 497 -25.41 2.18 34.21
C SER A 497 -25.31 0.77 33.59
N VAL A 498 -24.92 -0.23 34.38
CA VAL A 498 -24.64 -1.59 33.87
C VAL A 498 -25.87 -2.49 33.97
N GLN A 499 -26.66 -2.37 35.04
CA GLN A 499 -27.92 -3.08 35.27
C GLN A 499 -27.87 -4.60 35.01
N THR A 500 -26.76 -5.26 35.37
CA THR A 500 -26.49 -6.67 35.04
C THR A 500 -25.97 -7.41 36.27
N VAL A 501 -26.42 -8.65 36.49
CA VAL A 501 -25.85 -9.56 37.49
C VAL A 501 -24.86 -10.51 36.83
N PHE A 502 -23.58 -10.42 37.21
CA PHE A 502 -22.52 -11.31 36.75
C PHE A 502 -22.17 -12.35 37.82
N GLN A 503 -21.95 -13.59 37.40
CA GLN A 503 -21.44 -14.66 38.27
C GLN A 503 -20.16 -15.26 37.68
N TRP A 504 -19.22 -15.61 38.53
CA TRP A 504 -18.04 -16.40 38.16
C TRP A 504 -18.01 -17.71 38.93
N ASP A 505 -17.89 -18.80 38.20
CA ASP A 505 -17.67 -20.15 38.68
C ASP A 505 -16.19 -20.48 38.49
N ILE A 506 -15.41 -20.34 39.57
CA ILE A 506 -13.96 -20.51 39.56
C ILE A 506 -13.61 -21.96 39.86
N LYS A 507 -12.90 -22.56 38.90
CA LYS A 507 -12.39 -23.92 39.00
C LYS A 507 -10.92 -23.95 39.39
N LYS A 508 -10.54 -25.07 40.01
CA LYS A 508 -9.15 -25.49 40.18
C LYS A 508 -9.10 -26.99 39.89
N ASP A 509 -8.22 -27.40 38.98
CA ASP A 509 -8.09 -28.80 38.55
C ASP A 509 -9.43 -29.38 38.07
N GLY A 510 -10.24 -28.57 37.37
CA GLY A 510 -11.54 -28.96 36.83
C GLY A 510 -12.71 -29.00 37.82
N GLN A 511 -12.45 -28.91 39.12
CA GLN A 511 -13.47 -28.88 40.17
C GLN A 511 -13.89 -27.44 40.52
N LEU A 512 -15.18 -27.21 40.76
CA LEU A 512 -15.70 -25.91 41.19
C LEU A 512 -15.30 -25.65 42.66
N ILE A 513 -14.48 -24.63 42.90
CA ILE A 513 -13.94 -24.33 44.24
C ILE A 513 -14.60 -23.08 44.83
N LYS A 514 -14.83 -22.04 44.02
CA LYS A 514 -15.44 -20.79 44.48
C LYS A 514 -16.42 -20.22 43.46
N GLN A 515 -17.39 -19.47 43.98
CA GLN A 515 -18.31 -18.68 43.18
C GLN A 515 -18.30 -17.24 43.68
N TYR A 516 -18.38 -16.29 42.75
CA TYR A 516 -18.51 -14.87 43.09
C TYR A 516 -19.63 -14.26 42.27
N THR A 517 -20.33 -13.30 42.85
CA THR A 517 -21.34 -12.51 42.18
C THR A 517 -20.99 -11.03 42.24
N LEU A 518 -21.08 -10.37 41.09
CA LEU A 518 -21.17 -8.91 40.97
C LEU A 518 -22.60 -8.58 40.57
N ASP A 519 -23.39 -8.10 41.52
CA ASP A 519 -24.75 -7.64 41.28
C ASP A 519 -24.73 -6.14 41.04
N LEU A 520 -24.84 -5.72 39.78
CA LEU A 520 -25.00 -4.32 39.39
C LEU A 520 -26.43 -4.00 38.95
N LYS A 521 -27.39 -4.88 39.24
CA LYS A 521 -28.77 -4.73 38.80
C LYS A 521 -29.69 -4.37 39.96
N ASN A 522 -29.41 -4.89 41.13
CA ASN A 522 -30.23 -4.73 42.32
C ASN A 522 -29.51 -3.81 43.32
N GLY A 523 -30.12 -2.64 43.61
CA GLY A 523 -29.57 -1.68 44.56
C GLY A 523 -28.37 -0.87 44.00
N LYS A 524 -27.44 -0.45 44.88
CA LYS A 524 -26.28 0.40 44.55
C LYS A 524 -25.08 -0.37 43.98
N GLY A 525 -25.25 -1.65 43.67
CA GLY A 525 -24.15 -2.54 43.29
C GLY A 525 -23.55 -3.26 44.49
N ALA A 526 -23.26 -4.55 44.35
CA ALA A 526 -22.58 -5.33 45.39
C ALA A 526 -21.71 -6.43 44.77
N VAL A 527 -20.56 -6.71 45.41
CA VAL A 527 -19.74 -7.89 45.13
C VAL A 527 -19.79 -8.78 46.35
N TYR A 528 -19.97 -10.08 46.17
CA TYR A 528 -19.94 -11.04 47.27
C TYR A 528 -19.61 -12.45 46.78
N GLN A 529 -19.07 -13.26 47.67
CA GLN A 529 -18.85 -14.68 47.42
C GLN A 529 -20.19 -15.44 47.48
N GLY A 530 -20.40 -16.35 46.52
CA GLY A 530 -21.62 -17.13 46.36
C GLY A 530 -22.42 -16.77 45.10
N THR A 531 -23.52 -17.49 44.89
CA THR A 531 -24.48 -17.25 43.81
C THR A 531 -25.34 -16.01 44.09
N PRO A 532 -25.99 -15.41 43.08
CA PRO A 532 -26.83 -14.24 43.27
C PRO A 532 -27.89 -14.43 44.36
N LYS A 533 -27.99 -13.47 45.29
CA LYS A 533 -28.97 -13.46 46.39
C LYS A 533 -30.40 -13.24 45.89
N GLN A 534 -30.56 -12.65 44.71
CA GLN A 534 -31.86 -12.41 44.07
C GLN A 534 -31.79 -12.73 42.57
N GLY A 535 -32.77 -13.47 42.06
CA GLY A 535 -32.86 -13.83 40.64
C GLY A 535 -31.79 -14.82 40.17
N LYS A 536 -31.63 -14.90 38.85
CA LYS A 536 -30.56 -15.68 38.18
C LYS A 536 -29.50 -14.72 37.63
N PRO A 537 -28.24 -15.14 37.53
CA PRO A 537 -27.22 -14.32 36.88
C PRO A 537 -27.62 -14.06 35.42
N ASP A 538 -27.46 -12.82 34.97
CA ASP A 538 -27.65 -12.46 33.56
C ASP A 538 -26.50 -13.02 32.71
N CYS A 539 -25.31 -13.15 33.30
CA CYS A 539 -24.13 -13.73 32.68
C CYS A 539 -23.30 -14.52 33.69
N THR A 540 -22.90 -15.74 33.35
CA THR A 540 -22.03 -16.59 34.18
C THR A 540 -20.77 -16.96 33.41
N PHE A 541 -19.62 -16.74 34.02
CA PHE A 541 -18.31 -17.13 33.52
C PHE A 541 -17.83 -18.39 34.23
N VAL A 542 -17.37 -19.37 33.48
CA VAL A 542 -16.77 -20.61 34.03
C VAL A 542 -15.34 -20.70 33.51
N MET A 543 -14.36 -20.68 34.41
CA MET A 543 -12.94 -20.76 34.06
C MET A 543 -12.08 -21.22 35.24
N GLU A 544 -10.83 -21.60 34.95
CA GLU A 544 -9.82 -21.87 35.99
C GLU A 544 -9.32 -20.57 36.65
N ASP A 545 -8.92 -20.64 37.93
CA ASP A 545 -8.41 -19.50 38.70
C ASP A 545 -7.26 -18.74 37.99
N GLU A 546 -6.34 -19.49 37.37
CA GLU A 546 -5.22 -18.91 36.63
C GLU A 546 -5.65 -18.17 35.36
N VAL A 547 -6.73 -18.62 34.70
CA VAL A 547 -7.27 -17.98 33.50
C VAL A 547 -7.86 -16.62 33.87
N LEU A 548 -8.63 -16.54 34.96
CA LEU A 548 -9.17 -15.26 35.43
C LEU A 548 -8.06 -14.28 35.80
N HIS A 549 -7.03 -14.74 36.50
CA HIS A 549 -5.87 -13.92 36.84
C HIS A 549 -5.12 -13.40 35.61
N ASN A 550 -4.93 -14.25 34.58
CA ASN A 550 -4.26 -13.84 33.35
C ASN A 550 -5.10 -12.89 32.50
N ILE A 551 -6.43 -13.02 32.54
CA ILE A 551 -7.35 -12.04 31.93
C ILE A 551 -7.27 -10.71 32.66
N PHE A 552 -7.40 -10.70 33.99
CA PHE A 552 -7.38 -9.49 34.79
C PHE A 552 -6.04 -8.74 34.72
N SER A 553 -4.92 -9.48 34.70
CA SER A 553 -3.58 -8.89 34.53
C SER A 553 -3.25 -8.49 33.09
N GLY A 554 -4.12 -8.77 32.12
CA GLY A 554 -3.93 -8.45 30.71
C GLY A 554 -2.95 -9.37 29.96
N LYS A 555 -2.51 -10.47 30.56
CA LYS A 555 -1.63 -11.48 29.94
C LYS A 555 -2.37 -12.42 28.98
N LEU A 556 -3.69 -12.51 29.09
CA LEU A 556 -4.55 -13.32 28.22
C LEU A 556 -5.79 -12.53 27.84
N ASP A 557 -6.03 -12.38 26.54
CA ASP A 557 -7.24 -11.74 26.05
C ASP A 557 -8.50 -12.58 26.37
N ALA A 558 -9.57 -11.93 26.85
CA ALA A 558 -10.80 -12.60 27.26
C ALA A 558 -11.55 -13.23 26.08
N GLN A 559 -11.54 -12.60 24.90
CA GLN A 559 -12.16 -13.17 23.70
C GLN A 559 -11.38 -14.40 23.22
N ARG A 560 -10.04 -14.35 23.26
CA ARG A 560 -9.16 -15.49 22.97
C ARG A 560 -9.36 -16.62 23.99
N ALA A 561 -9.52 -16.31 25.27
CA ALA A 561 -9.84 -17.32 26.29
C ALA A 561 -11.18 -18.01 26.00
N PHE A 562 -12.19 -17.26 25.53
CA PHE A 562 -13.48 -17.83 25.12
C PHE A 562 -13.38 -18.68 23.86
N MET A 563 -12.75 -18.16 22.79
CA MET A 563 -12.62 -18.84 21.49
C MET A 563 -11.78 -20.12 21.57
N THR A 564 -10.81 -20.16 22.49
CA THR A 564 -9.97 -21.35 22.74
C THR A 564 -10.54 -22.30 23.77
N GLY A 565 -11.72 -22.01 24.33
CA GLY A 565 -12.42 -22.85 25.32
C GLY A 565 -11.87 -22.79 26.74
N LYS A 566 -10.86 -21.94 27.01
CA LYS A 566 -10.30 -21.72 28.35
C LYS A 566 -11.24 -20.96 29.29
N MET A 567 -12.20 -20.24 28.72
CA MET A 567 -13.31 -19.60 29.43
C MET A 567 -14.62 -19.97 28.74
N LYS A 568 -15.64 -20.30 29.51
CA LYS A 568 -17.01 -20.51 29.01
C LYS A 568 -17.93 -19.42 29.56
N ILE A 569 -18.80 -18.91 28.71
CA ILE A 569 -19.83 -17.94 29.09
C ILE A 569 -21.19 -18.60 28.90
N THR A 570 -22.06 -18.49 29.90
CA THR A 570 -23.47 -18.90 29.81
C THR A 570 -24.38 -17.74 30.20
N GLY A 571 -25.56 -17.64 29.60
CA GLY A 571 -26.44 -16.48 29.75
C GLY A 571 -26.24 -15.45 28.63
N ASN A 572 -26.42 -14.17 28.92
CA ASN A 572 -26.29 -13.07 27.97
C ASN A 572 -24.82 -12.72 27.70
N VAL A 573 -24.28 -13.27 26.62
CA VAL A 573 -22.88 -13.04 26.21
C VAL A 573 -22.60 -11.57 25.87
N LEU A 574 -23.55 -10.79 25.35
CA LEU A 574 -23.35 -9.36 25.09
C LEU A 574 -23.18 -8.58 26.39
N ALA A 575 -23.80 -9.02 27.49
CA ALA A 575 -23.61 -8.40 28.79
C ALA A 575 -22.16 -8.54 29.28
N SER A 576 -21.43 -9.60 28.86
CA SER A 576 -20.02 -9.78 29.20
C SER A 576 -19.10 -8.68 28.66
N GLN A 577 -19.49 -7.97 27.61
CA GLN A 577 -18.72 -6.85 27.05
C GLN A 577 -18.73 -5.63 27.99
N LYS A 578 -19.82 -5.40 28.72
CA LYS A 578 -19.94 -4.31 29.70
C LYS A 578 -18.99 -4.47 30.89
N LEU A 579 -18.64 -5.71 31.22
CA LEU A 579 -17.72 -6.02 32.32
C LEU A 579 -16.27 -5.63 31.99
N GLN A 580 -15.88 -5.72 30.71
CA GLN A 580 -14.56 -5.32 30.24
C GLN A 580 -14.33 -3.81 30.37
N GLU A 581 -15.39 -3.00 30.16
CA GLU A 581 -15.38 -1.55 30.36
C GLU A 581 -15.12 -1.18 31.83
N LEU A 582 -15.57 -2.00 32.78
CA LEU A 582 -15.36 -1.78 34.22
C LEU A 582 -13.93 -2.08 34.67
N TRP A 583 -13.25 -3.05 34.05
CA TRP A 583 -11.91 -3.48 34.45
C TRP A 583 -10.79 -2.56 33.99
N GLU A 584 -11.02 -1.72 32.97
CA GLU A 584 -9.96 -0.90 32.38
C GLU A 584 -9.87 0.52 32.98
N GLN A 585 -10.88 0.96 33.74
CA GLN A 585 -10.84 2.24 34.45
C GLN A 585 -9.84 2.28 35.63
N ASP A 586 -9.39 1.13 36.17
CA ASP A 586 -8.45 1.10 37.33
C ASP A 586 -6.98 1.32 36.98
N LYS A 587 -6.63 1.53 35.71
CA LYS A 587 -5.23 1.82 35.32
C LYS A 587 -4.88 3.31 35.31
N GLU A 588 -5.84 4.19 35.54
CA GLU A 588 -5.66 5.65 35.41
C GLU A 588 -5.74 6.44 36.72
N GLU A 589 -5.98 5.84 37.89
CA GLU A 589 -6.03 6.58 39.16
C GLU A 589 -5.00 6.08 40.17
N ASN A 590 -3.78 6.63 40.12
CA ASN A 590 -2.92 6.71 41.29
C ASN A 590 -2.66 8.21 41.60
N PRO A 591 -3.34 8.80 42.60
CA PRO A 591 -3.32 10.24 42.87
C PRO A 591 -1.96 10.81 43.31
N GLU A 592 -0.98 9.97 43.61
CA GLU A 592 0.36 10.41 44.02
C GLU A 592 1.21 10.90 42.85
N ASP A 593 0.97 10.39 41.63
CA ASP A 593 1.71 10.81 40.42
C ASP A 593 1.21 12.16 39.87
N GLU A 594 -0.09 12.45 40.00
CA GLU A 594 -0.68 13.74 39.59
C GLU A 594 -0.25 14.91 40.49
N LEU A 595 -0.15 14.69 41.81
CA LEU A 595 0.30 15.74 42.73
C LEU A 595 1.79 16.07 42.54
N ALA A 596 2.62 15.07 42.22
CA ALA A 596 4.02 15.28 41.86
C ALA A 596 4.17 16.05 40.53
N ALA A 597 3.34 15.74 39.53
CA ALA A 597 3.33 16.41 38.24
C ALA A 597 2.79 17.86 38.31
N MET A 598 1.77 18.11 39.15
CA MET A 598 1.23 19.46 39.35
C MET A 598 2.19 20.36 40.14
N VAL A 599 2.87 19.83 41.16
CA VAL A 599 3.91 20.56 41.92
C VAL A 599 5.13 20.85 41.04
N GLN A 600 5.45 19.97 40.09
CA GLN A 600 6.51 20.20 39.12
C GLN A 600 6.11 21.25 38.08
N SER A 601 4.88 21.19 37.52
CA SER A 601 4.42 22.18 36.54
C SER A 601 4.20 23.59 37.14
N ALA A 602 3.87 23.68 38.43
CA ALA A 602 3.81 24.96 39.16
C ALA A 602 5.19 25.58 39.37
N LYS A 603 6.22 24.76 39.62
CA LYS A 603 7.63 25.21 39.67
C LYS A 603 8.17 25.62 38.29
N ASP A 604 7.77 24.91 37.24
CA ASP A 604 8.22 25.19 35.87
C ASP A 604 7.54 26.45 35.29
N SER A 605 6.35 26.81 35.77
CA SER A 605 5.61 28.02 35.36
C SER A 605 6.04 29.29 36.11
N GLU A 606 6.45 29.20 37.37
CA GLU A 606 7.11 30.33 38.08
C GLU A 606 8.51 30.64 37.53
N ALA A 607 9.21 29.64 36.98
CA ALA A 607 10.50 29.85 36.30
C ALA A 607 10.35 30.51 34.91
N ALA A 608 9.24 30.27 34.21
CA ALA A 608 8.99 30.83 32.88
C ALA A 608 8.50 32.28 32.90
N ALA A 609 7.90 32.75 33.99
CA ALA A 609 7.39 34.12 34.12
C ALA A 609 8.46 35.17 34.51
N ALA A 610 9.68 34.74 34.87
CA ALA A 610 10.79 35.63 35.24
C ALA A 610 11.81 35.90 34.12
N ALA A 611 11.63 35.30 32.93
CA ALA A 611 12.58 35.39 31.81
C ALA A 611 12.13 36.30 30.65
N ASP A 612 11.09 37.11 30.84
CA ASP A 612 10.67 38.14 29.87
C ASP A 612 11.21 39.53 30.25
N ALA A 613 12.54 39.68 30.18
CA ALA A 613 13.21 40.99 30.13
C ALA A 613 14.71 40.81 29.80
N GLY A 614 15.03 40.78 28.51
CA GLY A 614 16.42 40.89 28.04
C GLY A 614 16.73 39.87 26.96
N GLY A 615 17.01 40.36 25.74
CA GLY A 615 17.32 39.53 24.59
C GLY A 615 18.61 38.74 24.79
N ASP A 616 18.50 37.49 25.22
CA ASP A 616 19.49 36.45 24.97
C ASP A 616 18.81 35.08 24.94
N ARG A 617 19.31 34.19 24.08
CA ARG A 617 18.67 32.90 23.73
C ARG A 617 18.67 31.96 24.96
N PRO A 618 17.55 31.28 25.30
CA PRO A 618 17.51 30.39 26.46
C PRO A 618 18.44 29.18 26.28
N PRO A 619 19.06 28.66 27.36
CA PRO A 619 19.99 27.54 27.29
C PRO A 619 19.26 26.22 26.92
N PRO A 620 19.93 25.29 26.20
CA PRO A 620 19.31 24.03 25.81
C PRO A 620 19.03 23.14 27.03
N PRO A 621 17.88 22.45 27.08
CA PRO A 621 17.52 21.54 28.16
C PRO A 621 18.42 20.31 28.21
N THR A 622 18.55 19.75 29.42
CA THR A 622 19.62 18.85 29.85
C THR A 622 19.35 17.35 29.63
N GLU A 623 18.23 16.96 29.04
CA GLU A 623 17.93 15.55 28.72
C GLU A 623 17.37 15.39 27.29
N PRO A 624 17.69 14.29 26.59
CA PRO A 624 17.25 14.08 25.22
C PRO A 624 15.78 13.60 25.16
N PRO A 625 14.98 14.05 24.17
CA PRO A 625 13.56 13.72 24.10
C PRO A 625 13.30 12.28 23.63
N ASN A 626 12.33 11.60 24.26
CA ASN A 626 11.79 10.31 23.78
C ASN A 626 10.92 10.55 22.53
N THR A 627 11.50 10.38 21.33
CA THR A 627 10.82 10.73 20.08
C THR A 627 9.72 9.73 19.70
N ILE A 628 8.53 10.24 19.36
CA ILE A 628 7.37 9.49 18.87
C ILE A 628 7.12 9.91 17.41
N LYS A 629 7.19 8.98 16.45
CA LYS A 629 7.06 9.29 15.03
C LYS A 629 5.65 9.73 14.67
N SER A 630 4.62 9.18 15.29
CA SER A 630 3.22 9.54 15.02
C SER A 630 2.91 10.99 15.40
N ASP A 631 3.66 11.61 16.32
CA ASP A 631 3.50 13.04 16.63
C ASP A 631 3.70 13.90 15.39
N PHE A 632 4.57 13.47 14.47
CA PHE A 632 4.76 14.11 13.18
C PHE A 632 3.49 14.04 12.33
N ILE A 633 2.86 12.86 12.27
CA ILE A 633 1.62 12.65 11.52
C ILE A 633 0.51 13.55 12.08
N PHE A 634 0.27 13.55 13.39
CA PHE A 634 -0.78 14.40 13.98
C PHE A 634 -0.50 15.90 13.83
N GLY A 635 0.78 16.31 13.75
CA GLY A 635 1.16 17.67 13.40
C GLY A 635 0.68 18.09 12.01
N ILE A 636 0.69 17.19 11.02
CA ILE A 636 0.14 17.45 9.68
C ILE A 636 -1.36 17.69 9.77
N PHE A 637 -2.08 16.84 10.50
CA PHE A 637 -3.53 16.99 10.66
C PHE A 637 -3.92 18.31 11.35
N ILE A 638 -3.17 18.77 12.37
CA ILE A 638 -3.40 20.06 13.03
C ILE A 638 -3.33 21.21 12.04
N GLU A 639 -2.27 21.23 11.22
CA GLU A 639 -2.04 22.34 10.30
C GLU A 639 -3.09 22.34 9.19
N TYR A 640 -3.43 21.16 8.66
CA TYR A 640 -4.51 21.03 7.71
C TYR A 640 -5.85 21.53 8.26
N GLN A 641 -6.19 21.18 9.51
CA GLN A 641 -7.42 21.64 10.16
C GLN A 641 -7.50 23.16 10.27
N LYS A 642 -6.38 23.84 10.57
CA LYS A 642 -6.34 25.30 10.68
C LYS A 642 -6.61 25.99 9.35
N GLN A 643 -6.15 25.39 8.25
CA GLN A 643 -6.29 25.95 6.91
C GLN A 643 -7.64 25.60 6.28
N GLU A 644 -8.19 24.43 6.57
CA GLU A 644 -9.45 23.92 5.98
C GLU A 644 -10.48 23.57 7.08
N PRO A 645 -10.96 24.56 7.88
CA PRO A 645 -11.82 24.30 9.04
C PRO A 645 -13.14 23.59 8.71
N GLN A 646 -13.61 23.70 7.46
CA GLN A 646 -14.82 23.04 6.98
C GLN A 646 -14.78 21.51 7.05
N ILE A 647 -13.61 20.89 7.15
CA ILE A 647 -13.48 19.43 7.25
C ILE A 647 -14.14 18.87 8.52
N ALA A 648 -14.25 19.67 9.59
CA ALA A 648 -15.00 19.31 10.79
C ALA A 648 -16.48 19.04 10.47
N SER A 649 -17.07 19.80 9.55
CA SER A 649 -18.47 19.62 9.13
C SER A 649 -18.71 18.33 8.32
N ILE A 650 -17.64 17.76 7.75
CA ILE A 650 -17.66 16.53 6.94
C ILE A 650 -17.44 15.32 7.83
N VAL A 651 -16.43 15.36 8.71
CA VAL A 651 -16.01 14.22 9.52
C VAL A 651 -16.92 14.02 10.74
N LYS A 652 -17.27 15.09 11.48
CA LYS A 652 -18.23 15.06 12.60
C LYS A 652 -18.00 13.89 13.57
N THR A 653 -16.76 13.67 13.99
CA THR A 653 -16.37 12.54 14.85
C THR A 653 -15.22 12.95 15.75
N ILE A 654 -15.25 12.47 16.99
CA ILE A 654 -14.15 12.62 17.96
C ILE A 654 -13.36 11.32 18.00
N PHE A 655 -12.09 11.35 17.55
CA PHE A 655 -11.17 10.23 17.65
C PHE A 655 -10.18 10.45 18.80
N HIS A 656 -9.95 9.41 19.59
CA HIS A 656 -8.90 9.37 20.61
C HIS A 656 -7.86 8.33 20.23
N TRP A 657 -6.65 8.75 19.92
CA TRP A 657 -5.55 7.88 19.55
C TRP A 657 -4.64 7.65 20.75
N ILE A 658 -4.41 6.40 21.09
CA ILE A 658 -3.49 5.94 22.13
C ILE A 658 -2.33 5.27 21.42
N ILE A 659 -1.19 5.93 21.39
CA ILE A 659 -0.02 5.45 20.65
C ILE A 659 0.89 4.68 21.59
N LEU A 660 1.22 3.46 21.20
CA LEU A 660 2.13 2.59 21.93
C LEU A 660 3.55 2.71 21.39
N LYS A 661 4.53 2.52 22.25
CA LYS A 661 5.92 2.26 21.88
C LYS A 661 6.43 1.13 22.76
N ASP A 662 6.92 0.07 22.14
CA ASP A 662 7.34 -1.16 22.83
C ASP A 662 6.23 -1.71 23.75
N GLY A 663 4.97 -1.61 23.29
CA GLY A 663 3.78 -2.10 24.02
C GLY A 663 3.33 -1.26 25.22
N LYS A 664 3.97 -0.11 25.50
CA LYS A 664 3.56 0.84 26.55
C LYS A 664 2.97 2.11 25.93
N LYS A 665 1.97 2.73 26.58
CA LYS A 665 1.41 4.03 26.15
C LYS A 665 2.54 5.05 26.14
N ALA A 666 2.86 5.56 24.96
CA ALA A 666 3.95 6.49 24.74
C ALA A 666 3.41 7.91 24.55
N THR A 667 2.27 8.04 23.88
CA THR A 667 1.53 9.30 23.81
C THR A 667 0.06 9.07 23.46
N GLU A 668 -0.71 10.14 23.45
CA GLU A 668 -2.09 10.13 22.99
C GLU A 668 -2.49 11.45 22.34
N TRP A 669 -3.46 11.36 21.42
CA TRP A 669 -3.94 12.47 20.61
C TRP A 669 -5.45 12.47 20.53
N THR A 670 -6.05 13.65 20.57
CA THR A 670 -7.47 13.84 20.31
C THR A 670 -7.65 14.57 18.99
N VAL A 671 -8.52 14.01 18.15
CA VAL A 671 -9.00 14.61 16.91
C VAL A 671 -10.48 14.86 17.07
N ASP A 672 -10.85 16.02 17.63
CA ASP A 672 -12.23 16.44 17.77
C ASP A 672 -12.64 17.20 16.51
N LEU A 673 -13.30 16.50 15.59
CA LEU A 673 -13.88 17.13 14.40
C LEU A 673 -15.41 17.21 14.50
N LYS A 674 -15.96 17.14 15.71
CA LYS A 674 -17.41 17.13 15.97
C LYS A 674 -17.87 18.38 16.70
N THR A 675 -17.02 18.92 17.57
CA THR A 675 -17.31 20.10 18.38
C THR A 675 -16.79 21.37 17.71
N GLY A 676 -17.62 22.41 17.68
CA GLY A 676 -17.22 23.72 17.13
C GLY A 676 -16.72 23.65 15.69
N ASN A 677 -15.60 24.32 15.42
CA ASN A 677 -14.92 24.30 14.11
C ASN A 677 -13.89 23.16 13.98
N GLY A 678 -13.87 22.22 14.93
CA GLY A 678 -12.89 21.14 15.01
C GLY A 678 -11.54 21.57 15.59
N GLU A 679 -10.99 20.74 16.48
CA GLU A 679 -9.70 20.95 17.15
C GLU A 679 -8.94 19.63 17.27
N LEU A 680 -7.64 19.68 17.02
CA LEU A 680 -6.73 18.56 17.21
C LEU A 680 -5.67 18.96 18.23
N TYR A 681 -5.46 18.12 19.24
CA TYR A 681 -4.51 18.40 20.30
C TYR A 681 -3.94 17.12 20.92
N LYS A 682 -2.75 17.26 21.49
CA LYS A 682 -2.08 16.19 22.24
C LYS A 682 -2.74 16.04 23.60
N GLY A 683 -3.01 14.81 24.02
CA GLY A 683 -3.74 14.49 25.24
C GLY A 683 -5.14 13.90 25.00
N PRO A 684 -5.78 13.40 26.06
CA PRO A 684 -7.09 12.77 25.99
C PRO A 684 -8.22 13.79 25.73
N PRO A 685 -9.41 13.34 25.30
CA PRO A 685 -10.53 14.24 25.03
C PRO A 685 -10.94 15.09 26.23
N LYS A 686 -11.00 16.41 26.06
CA LYS A 686 -11.36 17.38 27.10
C LYS A 686 -12.87 17.60 27.16
N GLY A 687 -13.51 17.15 28.23
CA GLY A 687 -14.93 17.46 28.53
C GLY A 687 -15.97 16.80 27.61
N VAL A 688 -15.56 15.97 26.64
CA VAL A 688 -16.43 15.23 25.72
C VAL A 688 -15.88 13.81 25.53
N LYS A 689 -16.76 12.80 25.45
CA LYS A 689 -16.35 11.41 25.21
C LYS A 689 -15.99 11.20 23.74
N ALA A 690 -14.88 10.51 23.47
CA ALA A 690 -14.54 10.10 22.12
C ALA A 690 -15.59 9.14 21.53
N ASP A 691 -15.91 9.33 20.25
CA ASP A 691 -16.79 8.41 19.51
C ASP A 691 -16.05 7.12 19.15
N VAL A 692 -14.74 7.24 18.92
CA VAL A 692 -13.83 6.12 18.63
C VAL A 692 -12.51 6.34 19.38
N ALA A 693 -12.05 5.32 20.10
CA ALA A 693 -10.68 5.27 20.61
C ALA A 693 -9.88 4.21 19.86
N ILE A 694 -8.67 4.56 19.42
CA ILE A 694 -7.78 3.75 18.59
C ILE A 694 -6.49 3.53 19.36
N THR A 695 -6.07 2.28 19.54
CA THR A 695 -4.78 1.94 20.15
C THR A 695 -3.90 1.21 19.15
N ILE A 696 -2.70 1.70 18.89
CA ILE A 696 -1.80 1.20 17.85
C ILE A 696 -0.35 1.58 18.17
N ASP A 697 0.61 0.77 17.72
CA ASP A 697 2.04 1.08 17.89
C ASP A 697 2.49 2.23 16.98
N ASP A 698 3.45 3.01 17.44
CA ASP A 698 4.01 4.19 16.76
C ASP A 698 4.44 3.87 15.32
N GLU A 699 5.15 2.76 15.12
CA GLU A 699 5.58 2.33 13.78
C GLU A 699 4.39 1.89 12.91
N ASP A 700 3.36 1.34 13.52
CA ASP A 700 2.17 0.86 12.83
C ASP A 700 1.27 2.02 12.40
N VAL A 701 1.24 3.14 13.13
CA VAL A 701 0.63 4.40 12.67
C VAL A 701 1.31 4.85 11.38
N ILE A 702 2.65 4.86 11.35
CA ILE A 702 3.41 5.28 10.18
C ILE A 702 3.10 4.35 9.00
N GLN A 703 3.16 3.04 9.18
CA GLN A 703 2.86 2.09 8.11
C GLN A 703 1.41 2.20 7.62
N LEU A 704 0.45 2.46 8.50
CA LEU A 704 -0.96 2.64 8.15
C LEU A 704 -1.14 3.91 7.29
N MET A 705 -0.55 5.02 7.70
CA MET A 705 -0.64 6.30 6.99
C MET A 705 0.09 6.27 5.64
N LEU A 706 1.20 5.53 5.54
CA LEU A 706 1.92 5.29 4.29
C LEU A 706 1.24 4.23 3.39
N GLY A 707 0.13 3.64 3.81
CA GLY A 707 -0.58 2.59 3.06
C GLY A 707 0.14 1.24 3.02
N LYS A 708 1.23 1.07 3.78
CA LYS A 708 2.03 -0.17 3.88
C LYS A 708 1.40 -1.20 4.82
N LEU A 709 0.58 -0.76 5.77
CA LEU A 709 -0.16 -1.63 6.69
C LEU A 709 -1.66 -1.52 6.43
N ASN A 710 -2.26 -2.64 6.00
CA ASN A 710 -3.71 -2.72 5.83
C ASN A 710 -4.40 -2.66 7.22
N PRO A 711 -5.37 -1.74 7.42
CA PRO A 711 -6.00 -1.52 8.72
C PRO A 711 -6.85 -2.70 9.19
N GLN A 712 -7.48 -3.46 8.28
CA GLN A 712 -8.25 -4.67 8.60
C GLN A 712 -7.31 -5.78 9.11
N LYS A 713 -6.16 -5.97 8.45
CA LYS A 713 -5.11 -6.92 8.88
C LYS A 713 -4.50 -6.52 10.21
N ALA A 714 -4.22 -5.24 10.43
CA ALA A 714 -3.72 -4.73 11.71
C ALA A 714 -4.74 -4.99 12.83
N PHE A 715 -6.03 -4.80 12.55
CA PHE A 715 -7.10 -5.08 13.50
C PHE A 715 -7.22 -6.58 13.82
N MET A 716 -7.26 -7.44 12.80
CA MET A 716 -7.37 -8.90 12.97
C MET A 716 -6.18 -9.52 13.71
N THR A 717 -4.99 -8.95 13.54
CA THR A 717 -3.76 -9.42 14.21
C THR A 717 -3.56 -8.80 15.61
N GLY A 718 -4.46 -7.93 16.06
CA GLY A 718 -4.39 -7.25 17.35
C GLY A 718 -3.37 -6.10 17.44
N ARG A 719 -2.75 -5.75 16.31
CA ARG A 719 -1.81 -4.61 16.16
C ARG A 719 -2.52 -3.25 16.19
N LEU A 720 -3.79 -3.22 15.77
CA LEU A 720 -4.70 -2.09 15.85
C LEU A 720 -5.90 -2.49 16.72
N LYS A 721 -6.17 -1.75 17.79
CA LYS A 721 -7.36 -1.95 18.64
C LYS A 721 -8.28 -0.76 18.48
N ILE A 722 -9.58 -1.00 18.38
CA ILE A 722 -10.59 0.05 18.22
C ILE A 722 -11.67 -0.15 19.27
N ARG A 723 -12.03 0.92 19.97
CA ARG A 723 -13.15 1.00 20.93
C ARG A 723 -14.11 2.07 20.48
N GLY A 724 -15.39 1.92 20.80
CA GLY A 724 -16.44 2.81 20.30
C GLY A 724 -16.96 2.39 18.91
N ASN A 725 -17.48 3.33 18.14
CA ASN A 725 -18.13 3.01 16.86
C ASN A 725 -17.10 2.80 15.74
N ILE A 726 -16.72 1.54 15.51
CA ILE A 726 -15.73 1.15 14.51
C ILE A 726 -16.06 1.66 13.09
N MET A 727 -17.33 1.80 12.71
CA MET A 727 -17.70 2.30 11.38
C MET A 727 -17.23 3.74 11.15
N LEU A 728 -17.09 4.53 12.22
CA LEU A 728 -16.61 5.91 12.10
C LEU A 728 -15.12 6.01 11.77
N THR A 729 -14.34 4.92 11.89
CA THR A 729 -12.95 4.88 11.40
C THR A 729 -12.84 5.09 9.90
N GLN A 730 -13.88 4.76 9.13
CA GLN A 730 -13.95 5.09 7.70
C GLN A 730 -13.90 6.61 7.46
N ARG A 731 -14.42 7.43 8.39
CA ARG A 731 -14.37 8.90 8.29
C ARG A 731 -12.98 9.45 8.58
N PHE A 732 -12.21 8.77 9.42
CA PHE A 732 -10.80 9.10 9.60
C PHE A 732 -9.99 8.80 8.33
N ASN A 733 -10.27 7.68 7.66
CA ASN A 733 -9.69 7.40 6.35
C ASN A 733 -10.09 8.48 5.33
N GLN A 734 -11.35 8.93 5.33
CA GLN A 734 -11.78 10.04 4.49
C GLN A 734 -10.98 11.33 4.79
N LEU A 735 -10.79 11.70 6.05
CA LEU A 735 -9.95 12.83 6.46
C LEU A 735 -8.53 12.70 5.91
N TRP A 736 -7.92 11.52 6.05
CA TRP A 736 -6.58 11.25 5.51
C TRP A 736 -6.52 11.40 3.99
N GLN A 737 -7.50 10.87 3.26
CA GLN A 737 -7.58 11.00 1.81
C GLN A 737 -7.77 12.45 1.35
N GLU A 738 -8.57 13.26 2.06
CA GLU A 738 -8.72 14.68 1.74
C GLU A 738 -7.41 15.46 1.96
N ILE A 739 -6.68 15.15 3.03
CA ILE A 739 -5.33 15.70 3.26
C ILE A 739 -4.40 15.36 2.09
N LEU A 740 -4.36 14.09 1.66
CA LEU A 740 -3.54 13.66 0.52
C LEU A 740 -3.91 14.37 -0.79
N LYS A 741 -5.21 14.59 -1.05
CA LYS A 741 -5.72 15.29 -2.25
C LYS A 741 -5.43 16.78 -2.27
N SER A 742 -5.27 17.41 -1.11
CA SER A 742 -5.06 18.87 -1.01
C SER A 742 -3.75 19.37 -1.64
N GLY A 743 -2.81 18.47 -1.94
CA GLY A 743 -1.49 18.81 -2.45
C GLY A 743 -0.54 19.41 -1.41
N ARG A 744 -1.01 19.75 -0.20
CA ARG A 744 -0.25 20.38 0.89
C ARG A 744 0.45 19.38 1.82
N VAL A 745 0.90 18.25 1.26
CA VAL A 745 1.50 17.12 1.99
C VAL A 745 2.97 16.97 1.59
N LEU A 746 3.63 18.10 1.29
CA LEU A 746 5.02 18.13 0.84
C LEU A 746 5.95 17.61 1.94
N GLU A 747 5.63 17.92 3.20
CA GLU A 747 6.36 17.50 4.39
C GLU A 747 6.35 15.98 4.55
N LEU A 748 5.20 15.32 4.39
CA LEU A 748 5.12 13.86 4.47
C LEU A 748 5.86 13.21 3.30
N LYS A 749 5.88 13.82 2.10
CA LYS A 749 6.60 13.28 0.93
C LYS A 749 8.11 13.46 1.06
N LEU A 750 8.57 14.57 1.64
CA LEU A 750 9.97 14.81 1.99
C LEU A 750 10.43 13.90 3.14
N MET A 751 9.53 13.59 4.08
CA MET A 751 9.86 12.79 5.26
C MET A 751 9.54 11.29 5.13
N SER A 752 8.78 10.85 4.11
CA SER A 752 8.42 9.44 3.89
C SER A 752 9.63 8.49 3.81
N PRO A 753 10.74 8.84 3.12
CA PRO A 753 11.97 8.04 3.17
C PRO A 753 12.56 7.99 4.60
N LEU A 754 12.56 9.12 5.31
CA LEU A 754 13.06 9.25 6.67
C LEU A 754 12.21 8.51 7.71
N LEU A 755 10.93 8.28 7.41
CA LEU A 755 9.99 7.54 8.24
C LEU A 755 10.04 6.03 7.97
N SER A 756 10.59 5.58 6.84
CA SER A 756 10.43 4.19 6.37
C SER A 756 11.69 3.34 6.18
N ASP A 757 12.89 3.86 6.49
CA ASP A 757 14.16 3.14 6.26
C ASP A 757 14.81 2.50 7.50
N GLY A 758 14.01 2.04 8.47
CA GLY A 758 14.46 1.04 9.45
C GLY A 758 15.60 1.43 10.41
N LYS A 759 16.00 2.72 10.49
CA LYS A 759 16.80 3.24 11.61
C LYS A 759 15.94 4.13 12.51
N PRO A 760 15.98 3.94 13.84
CA PRO A 760 15.31 4.85 14.77
C PRO A 760 15.87 6.26 14.61
N LEU A 761 15.01 7.28 14.80
CA LEU A 761 15.49 8.62 15.17
C LEU A 761 16.41 8.44 16.39
N SER A 762 17.61 9.02 16.33
CA SER A 762 18.61 8.77 17.37
C SER A 762 18.09 9.34 18.69
N LYS A 763 18.07 8.49 19.73
CA LYS A 763 17.53 8.84 21.06
C LYS A 763 18.27 10.00 21.76
N ASP A 764 19.33 10.52 21.15
CA ASP A 764 20.32 11.39 21.78
C ASP A 764 20.50 12.76 21.10
N LEU A 765 19.75 13.07 20.02
CA LEU A 765 20.11 14.18 19.13
C LEU A 765 19.03 15.27 19.04
N TRP A 766 19.33 16.43 19.63
CA TRP A 766 18.56 17.68 19.52
C TRP A 766 18.41 18.21 18.07
N SER A 767 19.35 17.82 17.21
CA SER A 767 19.43 18.17 15.79
C SER A 767 18.24 17.67 14.96
N ASP A 768 17.59 16.59 15.39
CA ASP A 768 16.46 16.00 14.67
C ASP A 768 15.22 16.91 14.78
N CYS A 769 15.01 17.56 15.93
CA CYS A 769 13.98 18.60 16.13
C CYS A 769 14.32 19.91 15.39
N ALA A 770 15.60 20.28 15.30
CA ALA A 770 16.03 21.45 14.54
C ALA A 770 15.85 21.25 13.02
N PHE A 771 16.06 20.02 12.53
CA PHE A 771 15.83 19.64 11.13
C PHE A 771 14.34 19.70 10.75
N PHE A 772 13.44 19.33 11.68
CA PHE A 772 11.99 19.50 11.53
C PHE A 772 11.58 20.98 11.37
N VAL A 773 12.07 21.88 12.24
CA VAL A 773 11.76 23.31 12.14
C VAL A 773 12.31 23.93 10.86
N LEU A 774 13.49 23.47 10.42
CA LEU A 774 14.13 23.91 9.19
C LEU A 774 13.34 23.46 7.95
N THR A 775 12.97 22.18 7.87
CA THR A 775 12.21 21.60 6.75
C THR A 775 10.83 22.23 6.63
N LYS A 776 10.16 22.47 7.77
CA LYS A 776 8.90 23.22 7.84
C LYS A 776 9.04 24.64 7.29
N LYS A 777 10.06 25.38 7.73
CA LYS A 777 10.30 26.76 7.24
C LYS A 777 10.60 26.79 5.74
N LEU A 778 11.32 25.79 5.23
CA LEU A 778 11.67 25.68 3.81
C LEU A 778 10.47 25.28 2.95
N ALA A 779 9.57 24.42 3.43
CA ALA A 779 8.31 24.08 2.75
C ALA A 779 7.37 25.29 2.58
N HIS A 780 7.48 26.29 3.45
CA HIS A 780 6.68 27.53 3.42
C HIS A 780 7.43 28.71 2.79
N GLN A 781 8.57 28.48 2.13
CA GLN A 781 9.37 29.49 1.45
C GLN A 781 9.60 29.08 -0.01
N PRO A 782 8.55 29.09 -0.85
CA PRO A 782 8.66 28.63 -2.24
C PRO A 782 9.76 29.38 -3.01
N ASP A 783 9.92 30.68 -2.79
CA ASP A 783 10.91 31.50 -3.50
C ASP A 783 12.38 31.10 -3.28
N LEU A 784 12.69 30.24 -2.30
CA LEU A 784 14.04 29.71 -2.06
C LEU A 784 14.38 28.54 -2.98
N ALA A 785 13.39 27.76 -3.41
CA ALA A 785 13.64 26.57 -4.21
C ALA A 785 14.38 26.87 -5.52
N PRO A 786 14.03 27.90 -6.31
CA PRO A 786 14.74 28.24 -7.54
C PRO A 786 16.17 28.73 -7.31
N LYS A 787 16.45 29.26 -6.12
CA LYS A 787 17.69 29.93 -5.77
C LYS A 787 18.72 28.98 -5.14
N VAL A 788 18.30 27.81 -4.67
CA VAL A 788 19.14 26.87 -3.93
C VAL A 788 19.02 25.46 -4.52
N GLN A 789 19.83 25.18 -5.54
CA GLN A 789 19.96 23.86 -6.17
C GLN A 789 21.07 23.04 -5.52
N ALA A 790 20.95 22.77 -4.22
CA ALA A 790 21.97 22.06 -3.46
C ALA A 790 21.39 20.90 -2.64
N ILE A 791 22.19 19.85 -2.51
CA ILE A 791 22.00 18.78 -1.53
C ILE A 791 22.79 19.18 -0.30
N TYR A 792 22.10 19.35 0.82
CA TYR A 792 22.74 19.61 2.09
C TYR A 792 22.82 18.32 2.88
N GLU A 793 24.04 17.94 3.27
CA GLU A 793 24.29 16.78 4.12
C GLU A 793 24.76 17.28 5.49
N TRP A 794 24.03 16.96 6.56
CA TRP A 794 24.44 17.25 7.93
C TRP A 794 24.85 15.97 8.61
N ARG A 795 26.14 15.86 8.88
CA ARG A 795 26.68 14.80 9.75
C ARG A 795 26.65 15.29 11.17
N ILE A 796 25.79 14.69 11.96
CA ILE A 796 25.69 14.96 13.38
C ILE A 796 26.68 14.06 14.08
N LEU A 797 27.63 14.68 14.79
CA LEU A 797 28.60 13.97 15.60
C LEU A 797 28.14 13.95 17.06
N LYS A 798 28.34 12.82 17.74
CA LYS A 798 28.27 12.68 19.20
C LYS A 798 29.64 12.18 19.68
N ASP A 799 30.25 12.89 20.62
CA ASP A 799 31.58 12.58 21.17
C ASP A 799 32.68 12.40 20.09
N GLY A 800 32.62 13.23 19.03
CA GLY A 800 33.59 13.20 17.93
C GLY A 800 33.41 12.04 16.95
N LYS A 801 32.35 11.24 17.08
CA LYS A 801 31.98 10.16 16.14
C LYS A 801 30.66 10.47 15.46
N GLU A 802 30.53 10.10 14.20
CA GLU A 802 29.28 10.27 13.44
C GLU A 802 28.15 9.46 14.10
N ALA A 803 27.13 10.18 14.55
CA ALA A 803 25.98 9.65 15.26
C ALA A 803 24.74 9.56 14.36
N SER A 804 24.57 10.51 13.43
CA SER A 804 23.59 10.44 12.35
C SER A 804 24.00 11.32 11.18
N THR A 805 23.41 11.07 10.01
CA THR A 805 23.63 11.86 8.81
C THR A 805 22.28 12.16 8.16
N TRP A 806 22.02 13.43 7.92
CA TRP A 806 20.79 13.94 7.33
C TRP A 806 21.06 14.49 5.95
N THR A 807 20.15 14.26 5.02
CA THR A 807 20.26 14.82 3.66
C THR A 807 18.97 15.56 3.34
N LEU A 808 19.08 16.87 3.05
CA LEU A 808 17.97 17.68 2.54
C LEU A 808 18.28 18.08 1.11
N GLN A 809 17.42 17.66 0.20
CA GLN A 809 17.53 17.99 -1.22
C GLN A 809 16.46 19.04 -1.57
N LEU A 810 16.87 20.31 -1.63
CA LEU A 810 15.93 21.41 -1.88
C LEU A 810 15.47 21.51 -3.35
N SER A 811 16.08 20.76 -4.26
CA SER A 811 15.62 20.65 -5.64
C SER A 811 14.22 20.04 -5.78
N TYR A 812 13.72 19.34 -4.75
CA TYR A 812 12.33 18.85 -4.74
C TYR A 812 11.32 20.00 -4.64
N LEU A 813 11.63 21.12 -3.98
CA LEU A 813 10.70 22.25 -3.85
C LEU A 813 10.45 22.99 -5.18
N LEU A 814 11.43 22.97 -6.09
CA LEU A 814 11.37 23.64 -7.41
C LEU A 814 10.30 23.02 -8.32
N TRP A 815 10.10 21.71 -8.20
CA TRP A 815 9.13 20.97 -9.00
C TRP A 815 7.66 21.27 -8.61
N PHE A 816 7.42 21.86 -7.43
CA PHE A 816 6.07 22.07 -6.90
C PHE A 816 5.58 23.52 -6.95
N ILE A 817 6.46 24.49 -7.26
CA ILE A 817 6.05 25.89 -7.47
C ILE A 817 5.52 26.10 -8.90
N GLU A 818 5.89 25.21 -9.82
CA GLU A 818 5.43 25.22 -11.21
C GLU A 818 4.15 24.37 -11.46
N LEU A 819 3.58 23.79 -10.39
CA LEU A 819 2.22 23.20 -10.35
C LEU A 819 1.24 24.24 -9.80
#